data_AF-A5GRP1-F1
#
_entry.id   AF-A5GRP1-F1
#
_cell.length_a   1.000
_cell.length_b   1.000
_cell.length_c   1.000
_cell.angle_alpha   90.00
_cell.angle_beta   90.00
_cell.angle_gamma   90.00
#
_symmetry.space_group_name_H-M   'P 1'
#
loop_
_entity.id
_entity.type
_entity.pdbx_description
1 polymer ?
#
loop_
_entity_poly.entity_id
_entity_poly.type
_entity_poly.pdbx_seq_one_letter_code
_entity_poly.pdbx_strand_id
1 'polypeptide(L)'
;MCWTMDPRSGVILICGLGGLGQACLRTLIGFEAEIHCIDQRQPRWVDALLADQYGANLLIGDMRSPQVLRMGRAADARAVLLLSHDSAINLEAALQVRLLNPKAQLVVRTNSRRNLERQLQQRLPGLATVDPSLLTAGVFANALRTDGTEAAFALGDELFRVRSRTVQHDSARDLFDLLGRRERLVQWVPAEGSPGGAPASQWWDLDDRPRSGDRLLCLELASTLETRPPRRHRLRAAMAPWLHRLDNLREMVQRSVRRRDPLLLWGCGLLLLALIAGSSAFGSGSAMGGLLLTLALLKGEFLDSVGFLVEDNPMATDNLALAYLSLLYAVVGTFLTAWLVAVILDRLLAQRLGRRQPRPLPAGSQYVLLLEGGRLAERLASLLQLQKFKVVRVEPDGTGMAYTQLDQAQRALRRSSCQAVGVLGADLVDNLDTALELQERWPGVRLAVQAQSLADGAKLSGLFSDMQVINPLQVAADAVVATAFGERVRGVLRLAEDNLLLTDYRIEPGDTLVGLSLAAVSGGYGLIPLQVTPLGQRKPIVLPNLERVLQPGDALVVMADLQALLAVENGTLAPPRWQLEVRGCRRNCNGFEAQVLLARYLAQAPGEVGRYLETAAGPQRTKPIYQAPGRLLQQGLTRLGVECSLVAAAQTPA
;
A
#
# COMPACT_ATOMS: atom_id res chain seq x y z
N MET A 1 0.16 -5.17 -38.74
CA MET A 1 1.64 -5.31 -38.81
C MET A 1 2.11 -5.81 -37.46
N CYS A 2 2.33 -7.12 -37.37
CA CYS A 2 2.89 -7.81 -36.23
C CYS A 2 4.39 -7.47 -36.19
N TRP A 3 4.86 -6.81 -35.13
CA TRP A 3 6.29 -6.57 -34.94
C TRP A 3 6.83 -7.64 -33.99
N THR A 4 7.45 -8.65 -34.57
CA THR A 4 8.50 -9.47 -33.94
C THR A 4 9.73 -8.58 -33.75
N MET A 5 9.77 -7.77 -32.69
CA MET A 5 11.07 -7.44 -32.08
C MET A 5 11.41 -8.60 -31.16
N ASP A 6 12.64 -9.09 -31.24
CA ASP A 6 13.15 -10.05 -30.25
C ASP A 6 13.04 -9.39 -28.87
N PRO A 7 12.26 -9.94 -27.91
CA PRO A 7 12.08 -9.34 -26.59
C PRO A 7 13.40 -9.14 -25.82
N ARG A 8 14.47 -9.83 -26.24
CA ARG A 8 15.83 -9.76 -25.70
C ARG A 8 16.63 -8.54 -26.11
N SER A 9 16.34 -7.91 -27.25
CA SER A 9 17.19 -6.87 -27.83
C SER A 9 16.47 -5.52 -27.90
N GLY A 10 16.92 -4.56 -27.09
CA GLY A 10 16.41 -3.20 -27.16
C GLY A 10 17.33 -2.26 -26.41
N VAL A 11 17.52 -1.06 -26.97
CA VAL A 11 18.30 -0.02 -26.30
C VAL A 11 17.50 0.51 -25.11
N ILE A 12 18.12 0.53 -23.93
CA ILE A 12 17.58 1.20 -22.74
C ILE A 12 18.41 2.44 -22.48
N LEU A 13 17.76 3.59 -22.46
CA LEU A 13 18.41 4.86 -22.14
C LEU A 13 18.09 5.28 -20.71
N ILE A 14 19.12 5.54 -19.91
CA ILE A 14 18.97 6.05 -18.54
C ILE A 14 19.51 7.47 -18.48
N CYS A 15 18.64 8.43 -18.20
CA CYS A 15 19.00 9.83 -18.00
C CYS A 15 18.95 10.20 -16.52
N GLY A 16 20.06 10.71 -15.98
CA GLY A 16 20.23 11.05 -14.57
C GLY A 16 20.83 9.90 -13.77
N LEU A 17 22.15 9.88 -13.65
CA LEU A 17 22.98 8.92 -12.92
C LEU A 17 23.26 9.35 -11.48
N GLY A 18 22.25 9.93 -10.82
CA GLY A 18 22.22 10.04 -9.36
C GLY A 18 22.00 8.66 -8.71
N GLY A 19 21.60 8.66 -7.43
CA GLY A 19 21.39 7.41 -6.71
C GLY A 19 20.44 6.43 -7.42
N LEU A 20 19.24 6.88 -7.79
CA LEU A 20 18.26 6.00 -8.44
C LEU A 20 18.76 5.46 -9.80
N GLY A 21 19.41 6.29 -10.62
CA GLY A 21 19.92 5.85 -11.92
C GLY A 21 20.99 4.77 -11.80
N GLN A 22 21.94 4.94 -10.89
CA GLN A 22 22.96 3.93 -10.61
C GLN A 22 22.36 2.67 -9.96
N ALA A 23 21.33 2.81 -9.13
CA ALA A 23 20.59 1.68 -8.59
C ALA A 23 19.92 0.85 -9.70
N CYS A 24 19.30 1.52 -10.68
CA CYS A 24 18.71 0.87 -11.85
C CYS A 24 19.78 0.20 -12.72
N LEU A 25 20.93 0.84 -12.94
CA LEU A 25 22.05 0.22 -13.65
C LEU A 25 22.52 -1.07 -12.98
N ARG A 26 22.62 -1.08 -11.65
CA ARG A 26 22.99 -2.28 -10.89
C ARG A 26 21.93 -3.37 -11.01
N THR A 27 20.65 -3.02 -10.89
CA THR A 27 19.55 -3.98 -11.10
C THR A 27 19.59 -4.56 -12.51
N LEU A 28 20.02 -3.79 -13.51
CA LEU A 28 20.14 -4.24 -14.91
C LEU A 28 21.41 -5.06 -15.20
N ILE A 29 22.31 -5.26 -14.22
CA ILE A 29 23.47 -6.15 -14.40
C ILE A 29 22.96 -7.59 -14.55
N GLY A 30 23.31 -8.23 -15.67
CA GLY A 30 22.86 -9.58 -16.03
C GLY A 30 21.72 -9.61 -17.06
N PHE A 31 21.27 -8.45 -17.53
CA PHE A 31 20.29 -8.33 -18.60
C PHE A 31 21.01 -8.20 -19.94
N GLU A 32 20.51 -8.88 -20.99
CA GLU A 32 21.05 -8.81 -22.35
C GLU A 32 20.65 -7.51 -23.10
N ALA A 33 20.39 -6.42 -22.38
CA ALA A 33 19.98 -5.14 -22.96
C ALA A 33 21.18 -4.20 -23.22
N GLU A 34 21.15 -3.48 -24.33
CA GLU A 34 22.14 -2.44 -24.63
C GLU A 34 21.79 -1.16 -23.85
N ILE A 35 22.64 -0.77 -22.90
CA ILE A 35 22.35 0.34 -22.00
C ILE A 35 23.20 1.57 -22.35
N HIS A 36 22.53 2.70 -22.55
CA HIS A 36 23.12 4.02 -22.77
C HIS A 36 22.76 4.95 -21.62
N CYS A 37 23.67 5.85 -21.27
CA CYS A 37 23.48 6.75 -20.14
C CYS A 37 23.65 8.22 -20.56
N ILE A 38 22.82 9.10 -19.98
CA ILE A 38 23.00 10.56 -20.08
C ILE A 38 23.04 11.13 -18.67
N ASP A 39 24.04 11.96 -18.39
CA ASP A 39 24.04 12.82 -17.21
C ASP A 39 24.57 14.22 -17.56
N GLN A 40 24.16 15.24 -16.82
CA GLN A 40 24.65 16.60 -17.01
C GLN A 40 26.11 16.74 -16.57
N ARG A 41 26.58 15.91 -15.63
CA ARG A 41 27.94 15.94 -15.09
C ARG A 41 28.50 14.53 -15.01
N GLN A 42 29.82 14.43 -14.89
CA GLN A 42 30.47 13.16 -14.57
C GLN A 42 29.91 12.62 -13.24
N PRO A 43 29.25 11.44 -13.24
CA PRO A 43 28.66 10.89 -12.04
C PRO A 43 29.76 10.41 -11.11
N ARG A 44 29.53 10.55 -9.80
CA ARG A 44 30.31 9.82 -8.81
C ARG A 44 29.77 8.39 -8.76
N TRP A 45 30.47 7.47 -9.40
CA TRP A 45 30.10 6.06 -9.40
C TRP A 45 30.17 5.48 -7.99
N VAL A 46 29.14 4.71 -7.62
CA VAL A 46 29.05 4.01 -6.33
C VAL A 46 30.00 2.81 -6.29
N ASP A 47 30.18 2.15 -7.43
CA ASP A 47 31.00 0.96 -7.60
C ASP A 47 31.88 1.10 -8.86
N ALA A 48 33.12 0.60 -8.79
CA ALA A 48 34.03 0.54 -9.94
C ALA A 48 33.46 -0.33 -11.07
N LEU A 49 32.75 -1.41 -10.74
CA LEU A 49 32.10 -2.28 -11.72
C LEU A 49 31.15 -1.50 -12.64
N LEU A 50 30.34 -0.60 -12.07
CA LEU A 50 29.40 0.23 -12.84
C LEU A 50 30.15 1.20 -13.77
N ALA A 51 31.23 1.79 -13.27
CA ALA A 51 32.06 2.70 -14.06
C ALA A 51 32.71 1.98 -15.24
N ASP A 52 33.26 0.78 -15.01
CA ASP A 52 33.91 -0.02 -16.05
C ASP A 52 32.90 -0.51 -17.10
N GLN A 53 31.72 -0.93 -16.67
CA GLN A 53 30.70 -1.51 -17.56
C GLN A 53 29.95 -0.46 -18.38
N TYR A 54 29.60 0.68 -17.79
CA TYR A 54 28.71 1.68 -18.41
C TYR A 54 29.38 3.03 -18.70
N GLY A 55 30.58 3.27 -18.18
CA GLY A 55 31.30 4.54 -18.38
C GLY A 55 31.59 4.86 -19.85
N ALA A 56 31.82 3.84 -20.69
CA ALA A 56 32.02 4.02 -22.12
C ALA A 56 30.76 4.48 -22.87
N ASN A 57 29.57 4.12 -22.36
CA ASN A 57 28.27 4.48 -22.94
C ASN A 57 27.65 5.71 -22.27
N LEU A 58 28.43 6.46 -21.49
CA LEU A 58 28.00 7.69 -20.82
C LEU A 58 28.18 8.90 -21.73
N LEU A 59 27.08 9.59 -22.01
CA LEU A 59 27.06 10.88 -22.66
C LEU A 59 26.87 12.00 -21.64
N ILE A 60 27.80 12.96 -21.62
CA ILE A 60 27.66 14.17 -20.79
C ILE A 60 26.87 15.24 -21.55
N GLY A 61 25.71 15.61 -21.04
CA GLY A 61 24.86 16.63 -21.65
C GLY A 61 23.50 16.82 -20.96
N ASP A 62 22.80 17.88 -21.34
CA ASP A 62 21.45 18.14 -20.85
C ASP A 62 20.43 17.26 -21.58
N MET A 63 19.73 16.40 -20.84
CA MET A 63 18.70 15.50 -21.38
C MET A 63 17.46 16.21 -21.95
N ARG A 64 17.34 17.53 -21.79
CA ARG A 64 16.30 18.34 -22.47
C ARG A 64 16.66 18.66 -23.92
N SER A 65 17.94 18.53 -24.29
CA SER A 65 18.38 18.80 -25.66
C SER A 65 18.02 17.64 -26.59
N PRO A 66 17.25 17.88 -27.68
CA PRO A 66 16.93 16.85 -28.66
C PRO A 66 18.18 16.22 -29.30
N GLN A 67 19.26 17.00 -29.43
CA GLN A 67 20.53 16.50 -29.99
C GLN A 67 21.19 15.50 -29.04
N VAL A 68 21.25 15.81 -27.74
CA VAL A 68 21.81 14.93 -26.71
C VAL A 68 21.00 13.63 -26.62
N LEU A 69 19.67 13.73 -26.63
CA LEU A 69 18.79 12.55 -26.63
C LEU A 69 18.99 11.67 -27.87
N ARG A 70 19.17 12.25 -29.07
CA ARG A 70 19.49 11.47 -30.28
C ARG A 70 20.85 10.78 -30.17
N MET A 71 21.87 11.47 -29.67
CA MET A 71 23.20 10.89 -29.48
C MET A 71 23.18 9.75 -28.45
N GLY A 72 22.38 9.86 -27.39
CA GLY A 72 22.12 8.78 -26.43
C GLY A 72 21.12 7.73 -26.93
N ARG A 73 20.87 7.66 -28.24
CA ARG A 73 20.02 6.65 -28.90
C ARG A 73 18.55 6.62 -28.44
N ALA A 74 18.00 7.73 -27.95
CA ALA A 74 16.58 7.81 -27.55
C ALA A 74 15.60 7.49 -28.70
N ALA A 75 16.03 7.71 -29.95
CA ALA A 75 15.23 7.43 -31.15
C ALA A 75 14.95 5.92 -31.35
N ASP A 76 15.91 5.06 -30.96
CA ASP A 76 15.84 3.61 -31.11
C ASP A 76 15.53 2.90 -29.78
N ALA A 77 15.46 3.67 -28.68
CA ALA A 77 15.27 3.12 -27.35
C ALA A 77 13.91 2.43 -27.22
N ARG A 78 13.92 1.20 -26.70
CA ARG A 78 12.71 0.51 -26.23
C ARG A 78 12.14 1.24 -25.02
N ALA A 79 13.01 1.61 -24.08
CA ALA A 79 12.66 2.26 -22.85
C ALA A 79 13.60 3.44 -22.56
N VAL A 80 13.04 4.54 -22.05
CA VAL A 80 13.81 5.70 -21.58
C VAL A 80 13.42 6.05 -20.15
N LEU A 81 14.38 5.95 -19.24
CA LEU A 81 14.23 6.25 -17.82
C LEU A 81 14.76 7.66 -17.54
N LEU A 82 13.91 8.55 -17.05
CA LEU A 82 14.22 9.95 -16.75
C LEU A 82 14.19 10.15 -15.24
N LEU A 83 15.37 10.10 -14.62
CA LEU A 83 15.54 9.82 -13.19
C LEU A 83 16.20 10.96 -12.39
N SER A 84 16.26 12.17 -12.96
CA SER A 84 16.74 13.37 -12.24
C SER A 84 15.90 13.62 -10.98
N HIS A 85 16.49 14.30 -10.00
CA HIS A 85 15.78 14.73 -8.80
C HIS A 85 14.75 15.84 -9.09
N ASP A 86 14.91 16.58 -10.19
CA ASP A 86 13.97 17.59 -10.66
C ASP A 86 12.93 16.99 -11.61
N SER A 87 11.67 16.99 -11.17
CA SER A 87 10.55 16.42 -11.94
C SER A 87 10.17 17.27 -13.15
N ALA A 88 10.45 18.58 -13.14
CA ALA A 88 10.18 19.44 -14.28
C ALA A 88 11.12 19.10 -15.46
N ILE A 89 12.40 18.91 -15.17
CA ILE A 89 13.40 18.49 -16.18
C ILE A 89 13.04 17.10 -16.72
N ASN A 90 12.66 16.15 -15.85
CA ASN A 90 12.23 14.81 -16.28
C ASN A 90 11.02 14.88 -17.23
N LEU A 91 10.02 15.69 -16.92
CA LEU A 91 8.82 15.81 -17.75
C LEU A 91 9.12 16.50 -19.09
N GLU A 92 9.92 17.56 -19.09
CA GLU A 92 10.33 18.24 -20.33
C GLU A 92 11.10 17.29 -21.25
N ALA A 93 12.07 16.55 -20.70
CA ALA A 93 12.79 15.52 -21.44
C ALA A 93 11.86 14.41 -21.96
N ALA A 94 10.84 14.00 -21.18
CA ALA A 94 9.89 12.99 -21.62
C ALA A 94 9.11 13.41 -22.86
N LEU A 95 8.72 14.69 -22.94
CA LEU A 95 8.06 15.25 -24.12
C LEU A 95 9.00 15.27 -25.33
N GLN A 96 10.27 15.62 -25.13
CA GLN A 96 11.27 15.59 -26.21
C GLN A 96 11.53 14.17 -26.72
N VAL A 97 11.69 13.21 -25.82
CA VAL A 97 11.81 11.79 -26.20
C VAL A 97 10.56 11.34 -26.96
N ARG A 98 9.36 11.73 -26.52
CA ARG A 98 8.12 11.35 -27.20
C ARG A 98 8.02 11.88 -28.63
N LEU A 99 8.54 13.10 -28.88
CA LEU A 99 8.63 13.67 -30.22
C LEU A 99 9.61 12.91 -31.11
N LEU A 100 10.71 12.41 -30.54
CA LEU A 100 11.73 11.63 -31.25
C LEU A 100 11.32 10.17 -31.49
N ASN A 101 10.72 9.55 -30.49
CA ASN A 101 10.30 8.15 -30.47
C ASN A 101 8.87 8.05 -29.88
N PRO A 102 7.84 8.03 -30.74
CA PRO A 102 6.44 7.93 -30.31
C PRO A 102 6.09 6.65 -29.55
N LYS A 103 6.90 5.59 -29.69
CA LYS A 103 6.62 4.25 -29.19
C LYS A 103 7.42 3.88 -27.94
N ALA A 104 8.47 4.63 -27.60
CA ALA A 104 9.28 4.37 -26.42
C ALA A 104 8.42 4.29 -25.17
N GLN A 105 8.70 3.28 -24.36
CA GLN A 105 8.24 3.18 -23.00
C GLN A 105 9.01 4.26 -22.19
N LEU A 106 8.30 5.12 -21.48
CA LEU A 106 8.90 6.24 -20.75
C LEU A 106 8.66 6.06 -19.25
N VAL A 107 9.74 6.00 -18.46
CA VAL A 107 9.65 6.00 -17.00
C VAL A 107 10.13 7.34 -16.47
N VAL A 108 9.22 8.12 -15.90
CA VAL A 108 9.49 9.48 -15.44
C VAL A 108 9.46 9.51 -13.92
N ARG A 109 10.61 9.81 -13.30
CA ARG A 109 10.65 10.07 -11.85
C ARG A 109 9.89 11.35 -11.55
N THR A 110 8.92 11.28 -10.65
CA THR A 110 8.18 12.43 -10.16
C THR A 110 8.19 12.54 -8.63
N ASN A 111 8.19 13.78 -8.15
CA ASN A 111 8.01 14.16 -6.75
C ASN A 111 6.83 15.15 -6.57
N SER A 112 5.96 15.30 -7.57
CA SER A 112 5.01 16.41 -7.69
C SER A 112 3.53 16.00 -7.66
N ARG A 113 2.61 16.91 -8.03
CA ARG A 113 1.16 16.80 -7.78
C ARG A 113 0.45 15.80 -8.71
N ARG A 114 -0.20 14.80 -8.10
CA ARG A 114 -0.99 13.71 -8.71
C ARG A 114 -2.01 14.06 -9.82
N ASN A 115 -2.40 15.33 -9.98
CA ASN A 115 -3.43 15.69 -10.97
C ASN A 115 -2.85 15.84 -12.38
N LEU A 116 -1.74 16.55 -12.51
CA LEU A 116 -1.07 16.74 -13.80
C LEU A 116 -0.49 15.41 -14.30
N GLU A 117 0.12 14.65 -13.41
CA GLU A 117 0.70 13.32 -13.72
C GLU A 117 -0.36 12.36 -14.26
N ARG A 118 -1.54 12.27 -13.62
CA ARG A 118 -2.64 11.44 -14.10
C ARG A 118 -3.15 11.89 -15.47
N GLN A 119 -3.25 13.19 -15.70
CA GLN A 119 -3.66 13.72 -17.00
C GLN A 119 -2.63 13.42 -18.09
N LEU A 120 -1.34 13.50 -17.79
CA LEU A 120 -0.27 13.19 -18.73
C LEU A 120 -0.23 11.71 -19.09
N GLN A 121 -0.31 10.81 -18.10
CA GLN A 121 -0.39 9.36 -18.35
C GLN A 121 -1.61 8.97 -19.21
N GLN A 122 -2.75 9.66 -19.03
CA GLN A 122 -3.94 9.42 -19.84
C GLN A 122 -3.81 9.89 -21.28
N ARG A 123 -2.95 10.87 -21.55
CA ARG A 123 -2.78 11.49 -22.88
C ARG A 123 -1.56 10.94 -23.63
N LEU A 124 -0.56 10.44 -22.93
CA LEU A 124 0.71 9.97 -23.48
C LEU A 124 0.84 8.45 -23.29
N PRO A 125 0.62 7.64 -24.34
CA PRO A 125 0.60 6.18 -24.23
C PRO A 125 1.99 5.63 -23.87
N GLY A 126 2.11 4.71 -22.91
CA GLY A 126 3.41 4.14 -22.53
C GLY A 126 4.29 5.07 -21.69
N LEU A 127 3.76 6.20 -21.18
CA LEU A 127 4.39 6.98 -20.12
C LEU A 127 3.93 6.47 -18.75
N ALA A 128 4.87 6.07 -17.92
CA ALA A 128 4.67 5.71 -16.52
C ALA A 128 5.42 6.71 -15.63
N THR A 129 4.76 7.16 -14.55
CA THR A 129 5.42 8.02 -13.56
C THR A 129 5.68 7.24 -12.29
N VAL A 130 6.88 7.39 -11.74
CA VAL A 130 7.32 6.66 -10.55
C VAL A 130 7.76 7.66 -9.48
N ASP A 131 7.27 7.48 -8.26
CA ASP A 131 7.77 8.19 -7.08
C ASP A 131 8.48 7.15 -6.19
N PRO A 132 9.84 7.14 -6.15
CA PRO A 132 10.61 6.15 -5.41
C PRO A 132 10.22 6.06 -3.93
N SER A 133 9.91 7.19 -3.30
CA SER A 133 9.50 7.22 -1.90
C SER A 133 8.14 6.54 -1.72
N LEU A 134 7.17 6.82 -2.60
CA LEU A 134 5.84 6.21 -2.49
C LEU A 134 5.83 4.72 -2.84
N LEU A 135 6.65 4.29 -3.80
CA LEU A 135 6.80 2.87 -4.18
C LEU A 135 7.33 2.02 -3.01
N THR A 136 8.18 2.61 -2.17
CA THR A 136 8.84 1.93 -1.05
C THR A 136 8.11 2.08 0.28
N ALA A 137 6.97 2.78 0.31
CA ALA A 137 6.17 2.94 1.51
C ALA A 137 5.71 1.60 2.13
N GLY A 138 5.50 0.55 1.32
CA GLY A 138 5.20 -0.79 1.84
C GLY A 138 6.35 -1.39 2.67
N VAL A 139 7.59 -1.17 2.24
CA VAL A 139 8.80 -1.66 2.93
C VAL A 139 8.96 -0.98 4.29
N PHE A 140 8.86 0.35 4.34
CA PHE A 140 8.90 1.10 5.60
C PHE A 140 7.71 0.75 6.52
N ALA A 141 6.51 0.57 5.96
CA ALA A 141 5.35 0.17 6.75
C ALA A 141 5.59 -1.18 7.43
N ASN A 142 6.20 -2.15 6.73
CA ASN A 142 6.54 -3.47 7.28
C ASN A 142 7.64 -3.40 8.34
N ALA A 143 8.70 -2.61 8.11
CA ALA A 143 9.78 -2.39 9.07
C ALA A 143 9.29 -1.82 10.41
N LEU A 144 8.25 -0.99 10.36
CA LEU A 144 7.63 -0.36 11.53
C LEU A 144 6.58 -1.23 12.25
N ARG A 145 6.33 -2.46 11.78
CA ARG A 145 5.35 -3.36 12.41
C ARG A 145 5.97 -4.00 13.64
N THR A 146 5.14 -4.22 14.67
CA THR A 146 5.51 -4.88 15.94
C THR A 146 4.65 -6.09 16.26
N ASP A 147 3.69 -6.45 15.41
CA ASP A 147 2.68 -7.49 15.67
C ASP A 147 3.11 -8.91 15.27
N GLY A 148 4.41 -9.13 15.05
CA GLY A 148 4.97 -10.44 14.70
C GLY A 148 4.57 -10.96 13.31
N THR A 149 4.01 -10.09 12.46
CA THR A 149 3.80 -10.40 11.04
C THR A 149 4.94 -9.82 10.21
N GLU A 150 5.38 -10.54 9.19
CA GLU A 150 6.51 -10.14 8.35
C GLU A 150 6.11 -9.01 7.39
N ALA A 151 4.90 -9.07 6.85
CA ALA A 151 4.36 -8.02 6.00
C ALA A 151 2.85 -7.91 6.10
N ALA A 152 2.32 -6.72 5.84
CA ALA A 152 0.90 -6.54 5.57
C ALA A 152 0.69 -5.46 4.52
N PHE A 153 -0.26 -5.67 3.62
CA PHE A 153 -0.58 -4.71 2.57
C PHE A 153 -2.04 -4.84 2.15
N ALA A 154 -2.62 -3.72 1.72
CA ALA A 154 -4.02 -3.66 1.32
C ALA A 154 -4.14 -3.64 -0.21
N LEU A 155 -5.06 -4.44 -0.75
CA LEU A 155 -5.48 -4.40 -2.15
C LEU A 155 -7.00 -4.17 -2.21
N GLY A 156 -7.39 -2.91 -2.47
CA GLY A 156 -8.78 -2.49 -2.33
C GLY A 156 -9.19 -2.50 -0.85
N ASP A 157 -10.31 -3.16 -0.55
CA ASP A 157 -10.84 -3.28 0.82
C ASP A 157 -10.26 -4.48 1.60
N GLU A 158 -9.39 -5.26 0.96
CA GLU A 158 -8.88 -6.51 1.50
C GLU A 158 -7.45 -6.35 2.00
N LEU A 159 -7.19 -6.82 3.23
CA LEU A 159 -5.88 -6.76 3.86
C LEU A 159 -5.21 -8.14 3.79
N PHE A 160 -4.08 -8.20 3.11
CA PHE A 160 -3.20 -9.36 3.06
C PHE A 160 -2.17 -9.28 4.18
N ARG A 161 -1.87 -10.42 4.79
CA ARG A 161 -0.83 -10.56 5.82
C ARG A 161 0.08 -11.72 5.47
N VAL A 162 1.38 -11.50 5.65
CA VAL A 162 2.40 -12.55 5.55
C VAL A 162 2.84 -12.89 6.96
N ARG A 163 2.64 -14.14 7.36
CA ARG A 163 3.06 -14.66 8.67
C ARG A 163 4.27 -15.55 8.48
N SER A 164 5.25 -15.38 9.37
CA SER A 164 6.35 -16.30 9.51
C SER A 164 5.97 -17.44 10.44
N ARG A 165 6.20 -18.66 10.00
CA ARG A 165 6.06 -19.88 10.79
C ARG A 165 7.40 -20.60 10.82
N THR A 166 8.06 -20.56 11.97
CA THR A 166 9.24 -21.39 12.21
C THR A 166 8.79 -22.81 12.52
N VAL A 167 9.37 -23.77 11.80
CA VAL A 167 9.13 -25.20 11.99
C VAL A 167 9.91 -25.65 13.21
N GLN A 168 9.19 -26.05 14.27
CA GLN A 168 9.82 -26.42 15.55
C GLN A 168 10.50 -27.80 15.48
N HIS A 169 9.90 -28.74 14.76
CA HIS A 169 10.38 -30.11 14.62
C HIS A 169 10.24 -30.53 13.15
N ASP A 170 11.11 -31.44 12.71
CA ASP A 170 11.05 -32.00 11.35
C ASP A 170 9.63 -32.47 11.03
N SER A 171 9.07 -31.89 9.98
CA SER A 171 7.70 -32.18 9.60
C SER A 171 7.61 -33.55 8.94
N ALA A 172 6.78 -34.42 9.50
CA ALA A 172 6.39 -35.66 8.82
C ALA A 172 5.51 -35.39 7.58
N ARG A 173 4.88 -34.21 7.50
CA ARG A 173 4.03 -33.76 6.40
C ARG A 173 4.82 -32.96 5.38
N ASP A 174 4.47 -33.11 4.12
CA ASP A 174 5.01 -32.30 3.02
C ASP A 174 4.46 -30.86 3.06
N LEU A 175 5.08 -29.97 2.28
CA LEU A 175 4.64 -28.57 2.17
C LEU A 175 3.19 -28.46 1.73
N PHE A 176 2.74 -29.32 0.81
CA PHE A 176 1.36 -29.30 0.33
C PHE A 176 0.35 -29.55 1.46
N ASP A 177 0.60 -30.54 2.32
CA ASP A 177 -0.28 -30.88 3.44
C ASP A 177 -0.15 -29.89 4.62
N LEU A 178 0.97 -29.20 4.73
CA LEU A 178 1.17 -28.13 5.71
C LEU A 178 0.42 -26.85 5.33
N LEU A 179 0.35 -26.51 4.03
CA LEU A 179 -0.31 -25.32 3.52
C LEU A 179 -1.82 -25.55 3.43
N GLY A 180 -2.59 -24.80 4.22
CA GLY A 180 -4.05 -24.84 4.12
C GLY A 180 -4.56 -24.33 2.77
N ARG A 181 -5.80 -24.69 2.37
CA ARG A 181 -6.45 -24.17 1.14
C ARG A 181 -6.50 -22.63 1.06
N ARG A 182 -6.45 -21.96 2.21
CA ARG A 182 -6.58 -20.49 2.36
C ARG A 182 -5.24 -19.77 2.49
N GLU A 183 -4.14 -20.51 2.54
CA GLU A 183 -2.80 -19.98 2.67
C GLU A 183 -2.08 -20.15 1.34
N ARG A 184 -1.13 -19.27 1.05
CA ARG A 184 -0.19 -19.41 -0.06
C ARG A 184 1.21 -19.25 0.48
N LEU A 185 2.10 -20.19 0.19
CA LEU A 185 3.51 -20.01 0.50
C LEU A 185 4.08 -18.92 -0.40
N VAL A 186 4.74 -17.94 0.19
CA VAL A 186 5.40 -16.83 -0.51
C VAL A 186 6.90 -17.06 -0.58
N GLN A 187 7.49 -17.55 0.51
CA GLN A 187 8.92 -17.77 0.62
C GLN A 187 9.21 -18.85 1.65
N TRP A 188 10.22 -19.67 1.39
CA TRP A 188 10.80 -20.60 2.36
C TRP A 188 12.25 -20.23 2.60
N VAL A 189 12.57 -19.87 3.84
CA VAL A 189 13.92 -19.57 4.29
C VAL A 189 14.42 -20.77 5.11
N PRO A 190 15.45 -21.50 4.65
CA PRO A 190 15.99 -22.65 5.39
C PRO A 190 16.74 -22.20 6.65
N ALA A 191 16.88 -23.10 7.62
CA ALA A 191 17.76 -22.87 8.77
C ALA A 191 19.23 -22.70 8.33
N GLU A 192 19.99 -21.82 9.02
CA GLU A 192 21.43 -21.60 8.75
C GLU A 192 22.20 -22.93 8.70
N GLY A 193 22.95 -23.14 7.61
CA GLY A 193 23.75 -24.36 7.39
C GLY A 193 23.11 -25.45 6.52
N SER A 194 21.85 -25.30 6.08
CA SER A 194 21.27 -26.17 5.04
C SER A 194 21.59 -25.64 3.62
N PRO A 195 21.99 -26.50 2.68
CA PRO A 195 22.21 -26.07 1.29
C PRO A 195 20.87 -25.69 0.64
N GLY A 196 20.77 -24.43 0.21
CA GLY A 196 19.89 -23.99 -0.87
C GLY A 196 18.40 -23.86 -0.51
N GLY A 197 18.03 -22.75 0.13
CA GLY A 197 16.68 -22.22 -0.04
C GLY A 197 16.62 -21.57 -1.41
N ALA A 198 15.82 -22.12 -2.31
CA ALA A 198 15.54 -21.50 -3.60
C ALA A 198 14.99 -20.07 -3.35
N PRO A 199 15.46 -19.03 -4.08
CA PRO A 199 14.90 -17.67 -3.98
C PRO A 199 13.40 -17.68 -4.26
N ALA A 200 12.68 -16.61 -3.91
CA ALA A 200 11.23 -16.52 -4.11
C ALA A 200 10.76 -16.83 -5.56
N SER A 201 11.63 -16.66 -6.57
CA SER A 201 11.39 -17.03 -7.98
C SER A 201 11.44 -18.52 -8.29
N GLN A 202 12.13 -19.33 -7.48
CA GLN A 202 12.25 -20.76 -7.71
C GLN A 202 11.15 -21.48 -6.93
N TRP A 203 10.13 -21.92 -7.67
CA TRP A 203 9.00 -22.66 -7.11
C TRP A 203 9.49 -23.90 -6.34
N TRP A 204 9.18 -23.99 -5.05
CA TRP A 204 9.57 -25.12 -4.21
C TRP A 204 8.88 -26.42 -4.62
N ASP A 205 9.59 -27.52 -4.45
CA ASP A 205 8.98 -28.84 -4.57
C ASP A 205 7.99 -29.01 -3.40
N LEU A 206 6.70 -29.10 -3.72
CA LEU A 206 5.63 -29.23 -2.71
C LEU A 206 5.68 -30.54 -1.92
N ASP A 207 6.50 -31.50 -2.37
CA ASP A 207 6.74 -32.77 -1.71
C ASP A 207 7.88 -32.67 -0.69
N ASP A 208 8.62 -31.55 -0.69
CA ASP A 208 9.65 -31.27 0.30
C ASP A 208 9.06 -31.20 1.71
N ARG A 209 9.85 -31.69 2.66
CA ARG A 209 9.50 -31.73 4.08
C ARG A 209 10.32 -30.70 4.83
N PRO A 210 9.68 -29.67 5.40
CA PRO A 210 10.36 -28.67 6.20
C PRO A 210 11.06 -29.30 7.41
N ARG A 211 12.31 -28.91 7.63
CA ARG A 211 13.15 -29.34 8.75
C ARG A 211 12.98 -28.39 9.93
N SER A 212 13.37 -28.86 11.11
CA SER A 212 13.45 -28.04 12.31
C SER A 212 14.35 -26.81 12.05
N GLY A 213 13.85 -25.63 12.41
CA GLY A 213 14.50 -24.35 12.18
C GLY A 213 14.11 -23.64 10.88
N ASP A 214 13.48 -24.33 9.93
CA ASP A 214 13.03 -23.71 8.68
C ASP A 214 11.93 -22.68 8.94
N ARG A 215 11.95 -21.57 8.19
CA ARG A 215 11.00 -20.47 8.32
C ARG A 215 10.16 -20.36 7.05
N LEU A 216 8.86 -20.62 7.19
CA LEU A 216 7.88 -20.55 6.11
C LEU A 216 7.12 -19.23 6.17
N LEU A 217 7.11 -18.47 5.08
CA LEU A 217 6.36 -17.23 4.95
C LEU A 217 5.05 -17.49 4.21
N CYS A 218 3.94 -17.49 4.95
CA CYS A 218 2.61 -17.78 4.43
C CYS A 218 1.78 -16.51 4.28
N LEU A 219 1.22 -16.30 3.09
CA LEU A 219 0.24 -15.27 2.78
C LEU A 219 -1.17 -15.72 3.15
N GLU A 220 -1.87 -14.87 3.88
CA GLU A 220 -3.22 -15.07 4.37
C GLU A 220 -4.07 -13.81 4.19
N LEU A 221 -5.39 -14.00 4.09
CA LEU A 221 -6.35 -12.91 4.05
C LEU A 221 -6.84 -12.56 5.47
N ALA A 222 -6.65 -11.32 5.91
CA ALA A 222 -7.00 -10.90 7.27
C ALA A 222 -8.49 -11.08 7.59
N SER A 223 -9.38 -10.90 6.60
CA SER A 223 -10.83 -11.09 6.76
C SER A 223 -11.22 -12.56 7.01
N THR A 224 -10.40 -13.54 6.62
CA THR A 224 -10.62 -14.94 6.96
C THR A 224 -10.29 -15.28 8.42
N LEU A 225 -9.58 -14.40 9.11
CA LEU A 225 -9.20 -14.53 10.52
C LEU A 225 -10.18 -13.83 11.47
N GLU A 226 -10.95 -12.84 11.00
CA GLU A 226 -11.97 -12.18 11.82
C GLU A 226 -13.15 -13.14 12.03
N THR A 227 -13.13 -13.86 13.16
CA THR A 227 -14.28 -14.59 13.70
C THR A 227 -15.50 -13.66 13.66
N ARG A 228 -16.55 -14.06 12.94
CA ARG A 228 -17.82 -13.32 12.81
C ARG A 228 -18.22 -12.73 14.17
N PRO A 229 -18.40 -11.39 14.30
CA PRO A 229 -18.89 -10.83 15.54
C PRO A 229 -20.32 -11.36 15.82
N PRO A 230 -20.70 -11.61 17.08
CA PRO A 230 -22.01 -12.14 17.42
C PRO A 230 -23.12 -11.17 16.98
N ARG A 231 -24.27 -11.73 16.59
CA ARG A 231 -25.47 -11.08 16.00
C ARG A 231 -25.99 -9.82 16.72
N ARG A 232 -25.50 -9.45 17.90
CA ARG A 232 -25.92 -8.29 18.69
C ARG A 232 -25.49 -6.93 18.09
N HIS A 233 -24.55 -6.90 17.14
CA HIS A 233 -24.08 -5.65 16.52
C HIS A 233 -24.93 -5.11 15.36
N ARG A 234 -25.86 -5.90 14.79
CA ARG A 234 -26.71 -5.43 13.66
C ARG A 234 -27.76 -4.39 14.07
N LEU A 235 -28.29 -4.46 15.29
CA LEU A 235 -29.24 -3.45 15.80
C LEU A 235 -28.54 -2.13 16.19
N ARG A 236 -27.29 -2.21 16.69
CA ARG A 236 -26.47 -1.01 16.95
C ARG A 236 -25.93 -0.35 15.68
N ALA A 237 -25.62 -1.12 14.63
CA ALA A 237 -25.17 -0.58 13.34
C ALA A 237 -26.28 0.20 12.60
N ALA A 238 -27.56 -0.15 12.79
CA ALA A 238 -28.70 0.59 12.25
C ALA A 238 -28.95 1.92 12.97
N MET A 239 -28.66 1.99 14.29
CA MET A 239 -28.73 3.23 15.09
C MET A 239 -27.41 4.04 15.10
N ALA A 240 -26.33 3.49 14.56
CA ALA A 240 -24.99 4.08 14.56
C ALA A 240 -24.90 5.48 13.91
N PRO A 241 -25.64 5.84 12.85
CA PRO A 241 -25.59 7.19 12.29
C PRO A 241 -26.15 8.25 13.25
N TRP A 242 -27.18 7.90 14.03
CA TRP A 242 -27.83 8.80 14.99
C TRP A 242 -27.07 8.89 16.31
N LEU A 243 -26.56 7.75 16.81
CA LEU A 243 -25.66 7.71 17.97
C LEU A 243 -24.32 8.42 17.68
N HIS A 244 -23.72 8.27 16.49
CA HIS A 244 -22.52 9.03 16.14
C HIS A 244 -22.76 10.53 16.02
N ARG A 245 -23.96 11.01 15.67
CA ARG A 245 -24.28 12.46 15.69
C ARG A 245 -24.39 13.00 17.11
N LEU A 246 -25.03 12.26 18.02
CA LEU A 246 -25.14 12.63 19.44
C LEU A 246 -23.78 12.50 20.15
N ASP A 247 -23.00 11.46 19.86
CA ASP A 247 -21.64 11.29 20.38
C ASP A 247 -20.69 12.33 19.77
N ASN A 248 -20.83 12.74 18.50
CA ASN A 248 -20.04 13.84 17.94
C ASN A 248 -20.34 15.18 18.61
N LEU A 249 -21.60 15.45 19.00
CA LEU A 249 -21.99 16.65 19.75
C LEU A 249 -21.52 16.60 21.20
N ARG A 250 -21.71 15.46 21.87
CA ARG A 250 -21.27 15.22 23.25
C ARG A 250 -19.75 15.24 23.35
N GLU A 251 -19.05 14.65 22.38
CA GLU A 251 -17.62 14.76 22.23
C GLU A 251 -17.22 16.17 21.82
N MET A 252 -17.96 16.93 21.00
CA MET A 252 -17.66 18.35 20.73
C MET A 252 -17.69 19.19 22.02
N VAL A 253 -18.73 19.00 22.83
CA VAL A 253 -18.90 19.70 24.12
C VAL A 253 -17.83 19.24 25.12
N GLN A 254 -17.58 17.93 25.26
CA GLN A 254 -16.51 17.41 26.10
C GLN A 254 -15.10 17.77 25.59
N ARG A 255 -14.91 17.95 24.28
CA ARG A 255 -13.66 18.42 23.66
C ARG A 255 -13.44 19.92 23.91
N SER A 256 -14.48 20.74 23.92
CA SER A 256 -14.40 22.14 24.37
C SER A 256 -14.10 22.21 25.88
N VAL A 257 -14.71 21.32 26.69
CA VAL A 257 -14.43 21.20 28.14
C VAL A 257 -12.99 20.76 28.42
N ARG A 258 -12.45 19.81 27.65
CA ARG A 258 -11.07 19.31 27.81
C ARG A 258 -9.97 20.20 27.24
N ARG A 259 -10.29 21.13 26.33
CA ARG A 259 -9.29 22.00 25.70
C ARG A 259 -8.79 23.13 26.58
N ARG A 260 -9.28 23.31 27.81
CA ARG A 260 -8.89 24.44 28.68
C ARG A 260 -8.96 25.78 27.92
N ASP A 261 -9.99 25.97 27.11
CA ASP A 261 -10.39 27.30 26.67
C ASP A 261 -11.51 27.74 27.62
N PRO A 262 -11.19 28.18 28.86
CA PRO A 262 -12.22 28.56 29.82
C PRO A 262 -13.16 29.60 29.21
N LEU A 263 -12.62 30.53 28.43
CA LEU A 263 -13.38 31.60 27.79
C LEU A 263 -14.58 31.10 26.97
N LEU A 264 -14.44 30.00 26.23
CA LEU A 264 -15.50 29.46 25.39
C LEU A 264 -16.63 28.78 26.17
N LEU A 265 -16.28 28.02 27.20
CA LEU A 265 -17.25 27.37 28.07
C LEU A 265 -17.97 28.38 28.96
N TRP A 266 -17.21 29.32 29.52
CA TRP A 266 -17.74 30.41 30.32
C TRP A 266 -18.62 31.32 29.46
N GLY A 267 -18.22 31.64 28.22
CA GLY A 267 -19.02 32.46 27.31
C GLY A 267 -20.28 31.77 26.79
N CYS A 268 -20.22 30.48 26.42
CA CYS A 268 -21.44 29.71 26.09
C CYS A 268 -22.35 29.51 27.31
N GLY A 269 -21.77 29.30 28.50
CA GLY A 269 -22.50 29.20 29.75
C GLY A 269 -23.19 30.51 30.12
N LEU A 270 -22.48 31.64 29.96
CA LEU A 270 -23.02 32.99 30.21
C LEU A 270 -24.11 33.36 29.20
N LEU A 271 -23.96 32.97 27.94
CA LEU A 271 -25.00 33.12 26.91
C LEU A 271 -26.26 32.32 27.26
N LEU A 272 -26.09 31.07 27.68
CA LEU A 272 -27.22 30.21 28.05
C LEU A 272 -27.89 30.67 29.35
N LEU A 273 -27.11 31.15 30.32
CA LEU A 273 -27.63 31.76 31.54
C LEU A 273 -28.37 33.06 31.26
N ALA A 274 -27.86 33.91 30.37
CA ALA A 274 -28.56 35.11 29.91
C ALA A 274 -29.85 34.75 29.15
N LEU A 275 -29.85 33.69 28.34
CA LEU A 275 -31.07 33.25 27.66
C LEU A 275 -32.15 32.78 28.65
N ILE A 276 -31.77 32.01 29.67
CA ILE A 276 -32.69 31.50 30.70
C ILE A 276 -33.20 32.62 31.59
N ALA A 277 -32.28 33.44 32.13
CA ALA A 277 -32.63 34.55 33.02
C ALA A 277 -33.52 35.56 32.30
N GLY A 278 -33.17 35.92 31.06
CA GLY A 278 -33.99 36.78 30.22
C GLY A 278 -35.36 36.18 29.96
N SER A 279 -35.44 34.91 29.54
CA SER A 279 -36.72 34.28 29.22
C SER A 279 -37.66 34.21 30.44
N SER A 280 -37.11 34.17 31.65
CA SER A 280 -37.88 34.25 32.90
C SER A 280 -38.28 35.68 33.27
N ALA A 281 -37.41 36.67 33.02
CA ALA A 281 -37.63 38.07 33.41
C ALA A 281 -38.62 38.78 32.49
N PHE A 282 -38.62 38.45 31.19
CA PHE A 282 -39.49 39.08 30.18
C PHE A 282 -40.63 38.18 29.71
N GLY A 283 -40.79 36.98 30.30
CA GLY A 283 -41.84 36.03 29.96
C GLY A 283 -43.17 36.36 30.64
N SER A 284 -43.86 37.42 30.21
CA SER A 284 -45.20 37.76 30.69
C SER A 284 -46.29 36.85 30.06
N GLY A 285 -46.25 35.56 30.37
CA GLY A 285 -47.33 34.60 30.08
C GLY A 285 -47.11 33.64 28.90
N SER A 286 -46.13 33.88 28.03
CA SER A 286 -45.73 32.94 26.96
C SER A 286 -44.22 32.69 26.95
N ALA A 287 -43.82 31.43 27.13
CA ALA A 287 -42.42 31.03 27.12
C ALA A 287 -41.74 31.30 25.76
N MET A 288 -42.50 31.25 24.66
CA MET A 288 -41.99 31.55 23.32
C MET A 288 -41.75 33.06 23.13
N GLY A 289 -42.65 33.90 23.64
CA GLY A 289 -42.54 35.36 23.56
C GLY A 289 -41.35 35.90 24.34
N GLY A 290 -41.17 35.43 25.58
CA GLY A 290 -40.00 35.78 26.41
C GLY A 290 -38.68 35.36 25.77
N LEU A 291 -38.64 34.20 25.11
CA LEU A 291 -37.43 33.75 24.39
C LEU A 291 -37.14 34.60 23.16
N LEU A 292 -38.14 34.94 22.35
CA LEU A 292 -37.95 35.78 21.15
C LEU A 292 -37.47 37.19 21.51
N LEU A 293 -38.06 37.78 22.54
CA LEU A 293 -37.71 39.11 23.01
C LEU A 293 -36.28 39.16 23.57
N THR A 294 -35.88 38.13 24.31
CA THR A 294 -34.52 38.03 24.86
C THR A 294 -33.49 37.77 23.78
N LEU A 295 -33.85 37.04 22.73
CA LEU A 295 -33.02 36.87 21.55
C LEU A 295 -32.81 38.20 20.80
N ALA A 296 -33.87 39.00 20.65
CA ALA A 296 -33.80 40.33 20.02
C ALA A 296 -32.90 41.29 20.84
N LEU A 297 -33.07 41.30 22.17
CA LEU A 297 -32.20 42.08 23.05
C LEU A 297 -30.75 41.58 23.01
N LEU A 298 -30.50 40.26 23.05
CA LEU A 298 -29.14 39.72 22.95
C LEU A 298 -28.47 40.00 21.60
N LYS A 299 -29.26 40.23 20.54
CA LYS A 299 -28.77 40.68 19.22
C LYS A 299 -28.42 42.18 19.21
N GLY A 300 -28.81 42.93 20.23
CA GLY A 300 -28.57 44.38 20.37
C GLY A 300 -29.72 45.25 19.83
N GLU A 301 -30.86 44.67 19.46
CA GLU A 301 -32.04 45.41 19.00
C GLU A 301 -32.85 45.90 20.21
N PHE A 302 -32.54 47.10 20.70
CA PHE A 302 -33.19 47.69 21.89
C PHE A 302 -34.48 48.48 21.57
N LEU A 303 -34.51 49.27 20.48
CA LEU A 303 -35.66 50.13 20.19
C LEU A 303 -36.92 49.33 19.85
N ASP A 304 -36.81 48.32 18.97
CA ASP A 304 -37.96 47.53 18.51
C ASP A 304 -38.49 46.58 19.60
N SER A 305 -37.61 46.09 20.46
CA SER A 305 -37.96 45.16 21.55
C SER A 305 -38.61 45.87 22.74
N VAL A 306 -38.17 47.10 23.06
CA VAL A 306 -38.86 47.95 24.03
C VAL A 306 -40.22 48.40 23.49
N GLY A 307 -40.34 48.68 22.19
CA GLY A 307 -41.63 48.93 21.54
C GLY A 307 -42.62 47.76 21.70
N PHE A 308 -42.17 46.53 21.45
CA PHE A 308 -42.97 45.31 21.66
C PHE A 308 -43.37 45.09 23.13
N LEU A 309 -42.46 45.35 24.08
CA LEU A 309 -42.75 45.31 25.52
C LEU A 309 -43.80 46.34 25.96
N VAL A 310 -43.80 47.52 25.33
CA VAL A 310 -44.76 48.60 25.59
C VAL A 310 -46.13 48.30 25.00
N GLU A 311 -46.20 47.63 23.84
CA GLU A 311 -47.46 47.15 23.23
C GLU A 311 -48.12 46.03 24.03
N ASP A 312 -47.36 45.04 24.51
CA ASP A 312 -47.89 43.91 25.30
C ASP A 312 -48.23 44.30 26.76
N ASN A 313 -47.67 45.41 27.27
CA ASN A 313 -47.92 45.87 28.64
C ASN A 313 -47.88 47.41 28.74
N PRO A 314 -49.01 48.12 28.58
CA PRO A 314 -49.05 49.59 28.55
C PRO A 314 -48.76 50.28 29.91
N MET A 315 -48.62 49.51 30.99
CA MET A 315 -48.16 49.97 32.32
C MET A 315 -46.63 49.85 32.51
N ALA A 316 -45.89 49.36 31.50
CA ALA A 316 -44.44 49.18 31.58
C ALA A 316 -43.66 50.51 31.54
N THR A 317 -44.29 51.61 31.15
CA THR A 317 -43.66 52.95 31.05
C THR A 317 -43.20 53.48 32.41
N ASP A 318 -43.82 53.07 33.52
CA ASP A 318 -43.46 53.52 34.87
C ASP A 318 -42.36 52.67 35.53
N ASN A 319 -42.06 51.49 34.97
CA ASN A 319 -41.01 50.61 35.48
C ASN A 319 -39.67 50.91 34.81
N LEU A 320 -39.05 52.03 35.23
CA LEU A 320 -37.66 52.40 34.90
C LEU A 320 -36.67 51.23 35.07
N ALA A 321 -36.95 50.31 36.00
CA ALA A 321 -36.15 49.11 36.22
C ALA A 321 -36.14 48.13 35.03
N LEU A 322 -37.27 47.93 34.35
CA LEU A 322 -37.36 47.03 33.19
C LEU A 322 -36.66 47.61 31.96
N ALA A 323 -36.75 48.93 31.76
CA ALA A 323 -36.04 49.64 30.69
C ALA A 323 -34.52 49.63 30.91
N TYR A 324 -34.05 49.79 32.16
CA TYR A 324 -32.64 49.65 32.49
C TYR A 324 -32.14 48.20 32.32
N LEU A 325 -32.95 47.22 32.71
CA LEU A 325 -32.64 45.80 32.53
C LEU A 325 -32.54 45.40 31.05
N SER A 326 -33.46 45.88 30.20
CA SER A 326 -33.41 45.61 28.75
C SER A 326 -32.22 46.31 28.08
N LEU A 327 -31.84 47.51 28.52
CA LEU A 327 -30.65 48.21 28.02
C LEU A 327 -29.37 47.45 28.39
N LEU A 328 -29.28 46.99 29.63
CA LEU A 328 -28.17 46.16 30.09
C LEU A 328 -28.08 44.86 29.28
N TYR A 329 -29.22 44.20 29.01
CA TYR A 329 -29.28 43.01 28.16
C TYR A 329 -28.82 43.27 26.73
N ALA A 330 -29.19 44.42 26.15
CA ALA A 330 -28.75 44.81 24.81
C ALA A 330 -27.23 45.04 24.72
N VAL A 331 -26.66 45.73 25.70
CA VAL A 331 -25.20 45.97 25.76
C VAL A 331 -24.45 44.65 25.95
N VAL A 332 -24.87 43.82 26.92
CA VAL A 332 -24.26 42.50 27.18
C VAL A 332 -24.38 41.61 25.94
N GLY A 333 -25.54 41.61 25.28
CA GLY A 333 -25.77 40.90 24.02
C GLY A 333 -24.81 41.31 22.91
N THR A 334 -24.58 42.61 22.73
CA THR A 334 -23.68 43.13 21.70
C THR A 334 -22.22 42.69 21.94
N PHE A 335 -21.75 42.72 23.19
CA PHE A 335 -20.42 42.21 23.53
C PHE A 335 -20.31 40.70 23.35
N LEU A 336 -21.35 39.96 23.73
CA LEU A 336 -21.40 38.51 23.62
C LEU A 336 -21.42 38.03 22.17
N THR A 337 -22.17 38.72 21.30
CA THR A 337 -22.23 38.44 19.86
C THR A 337 -20.91 38.80 19.17
N ALA A 338 -20.30 39.94 19.50
CA ALA A 338 -18.95 40.29 19.01
C ALA A 338 -17.89 39.26 19.44
N TRP A 339 -17.94 38.82 20.70
CA TRP A 339 -17.08 37.74 21.21
C TRP A 339 -17.30 36.43 20.46
N LEU A 340 -18.56 36.02 20.23
CA LEU A 340 -18.88 34.80 19.49
C LEU A 340 -18.36 34.85 18.05
N VAL A 341 -18.56 35.98 17.36
CA VAL A 341 -18.07 36.22 16.01
C VAL A 341 -16.54 36.17 15.96
N ALA A 342 -15.85 36.81 16.91
CA ALA A 342 -14.39 36.76 17.00
C ALA A 342 -13.88 35.33 17.18
N VAL A 343 -14.51 34.53 18.04
CA VAL A 343 -14.14 33.11 18.25
C VAL A 343 -14.42 32.25 17.01
N ILE A 344 -15.52 32.51 16.29
CA ILE A 344 -15.82 31.82 15.03
C ILE A 344 -14.77 32.17 13.97
N LEU A 345 -14.45 33.46 13.82
CA LEU A 345 -13.44 33.94 12.87
C LEU A 345 -12.06 33.37 13.17
N ASP A 346 -11.61 33.40 14.42
CA ASP A 346 -10.31 32.83 14.83
C ASP A 346 -10.25 31.33 14.51
N ARG A 347 -11.35 30.60 14.69
CA ARG A 347 -11.45 29.18 14.31
C ARG A 347 -11.46 28.94 12.80
N LEU A 348 -12.15 29.78 12.03
CA LEU A 348 -12.17 29.70 10.56
C LEU A 348 -10.79 30.05 9.98
N LEU A 349 -10.12 31.05 10.55
CA LEU A 349 -8.75 31.43 10.23
C LEU A 349 -7.77 30.31 10.56
N ALA A 350 -7.85 29.72 11.76
CA ALA A 350 -7.02 28.57 12.14
C ALA A 350 -7.24 27.36 11.21
N GLN A 351 -8.46 27.14 10.72
CA GLN A 351 -8.76 26.09 9.73
C GLN A 351 -8.17 26.39 8.35
N ARG A 352 -8.24 27.64 7.88
CA ARG A 352 -7.66 28.04 6.59
C ARG A 352 -6.14 28.13 6.61
N LEU A 353 -5.54 28.54 7.73
CA LEU A 353 -4.10 28.69 7.92
C LEU A 353 -3.40 27.38 8.33
N GLY A 354 -4.12 26.26 8.46
CA GLY A 354 -3.54 24.94 8.71
C GLY A 354 -2.91 24.73 10.10
N ARG A 355 -2.98 25.72 11.00
CA ARG A 355 -2.44 25.69 12.36
C ARG A 355 -3.37 24.94 13.32
N ARG A 356 -3.57 23.64 13.10
CA ARG A 356 -4.24 22.77 14.08
C ARG A 356 -3.22 22.31 15.12
N GLN A 357 -3.43 22.65 16.39
CA GLN A 357 -2.72 21.96 17.47
C GLN A 357 -3.08 20.46 17.45
N PRO A 358 -2.09 19.55 17.51
CA PRO A 358 -2.31 18.11 17.45
C PRO A 358 -3.15 17.62 18.62
N ARG A 359 -3.97 16.58 18.37
CA ARG A 359 -4.91 16.04 19.37
C ARG A 359 -4.16 15.43 20.57
N PRO A 360 -4.63 15.59 21.82
CA PRO A 360 -4.08 14.85 22.94
C PRO A 360 -4.26 13.34 22.72
N LEU A 361 -3.19 12.59 22.91
CA LEU A 361 -3.16 11.14 22.67
C LEU A 361 -3.85 10.40 23.83
N PRO A 362 -4.82 9.51 23.56
CA PRO A 362 -5.37 8.60 24.56
C PRO A 362 -4.27 7.83 25.31
N ALA A 363 -4.32 7.88 26.65
CA ALA A 363 -3.37 7.16 27.50
C ALA A 363 -3.47 5.63 27.31
N GLY A 364 -2.36 4.93 27.52
CA GLY A 364 -2.29 3.46 27.46
C GLY A 364 -2.41 2.86 26.05
N SER A 365 -2.36 3.68 25.01
CA SER A 365 -2.37 3.22 23.62
C SER A 365 -0.96 3.06 23.07
N GLN A 366 -0.80 2.14 22.12
CA GLN A 366 0.44 1.90 21.39
C GLN A 366 0.48 2.74 20.11
N TYR A 367 1.59 3.45 19.92
CA TYR A 367 1.76 4.38 18.79
C TYR A 367 3.01 4.07 17.97
N VAL A 368 2.90 4.32 16.66
CA VAL A 368 4.02 4.46 15.74
C VAL A 368 4.31 5.94 15.53
N LEU A 369 5.56 6.35 15.76
CA LEU A 369 6.03 7.72 15.57
C LEU A 369 6.69 7.83 14.19
N LEU A 370 6.33 8.82 13.40
CA LEU A 370 6.97 9.12 12.12
C LEU A 370 7.58 10.51 12.20
N LEU A 371 8.88 10.60 11.95
CA LEU A 371 9.66 11.82 11.97
C LEU A 371 10.02 12.19 10.53
N GLU A 372 9.67 13.42 10.15
CA GLU A 372 9.91 13.99 8.83
C GLU A 372 9.31 13.15 7.70
N GLY A 373 9.91 13.16 6.49
CA GLY A 373 9.51 12.33 5.36
C GLY A 373 8.34 12.85 4.51
N GLY A 374 7.65 13.91 4.95
CA GLY A 374 6.61 14.60 4.17
C GLY A 374 5.60 13.63 3.53
N ARG A 375 5.60 13.54 2.19
CA ARG A 375 4.69 12.66 1.43
C ARG A 375 4.86 11.17 1.74
N LEU A 376 6.06 10.72 2.07
CA LEU A 376 6.30 9.34 2.53
C LEU A 376 5.61 9.11 3.87
N ALA A 377 5.79 10.01 4.84
CA ALA A 377 5.15 9.91 6.14
C ALA A 377 3.62 9.98 6.06
N GLU A 378 3.06 10.79 5.15
CA GLU A 378 1.61 10.80 4.86
C GLU A 378 1.12 9.45 4.35
N ARG A 379 1.85 8.86 3.39
CA ARG A 379 1.52 7.57 2.82
C ARG A 379 1.64 6.46 3.86
N LEU A 380 2.71 6.45 4.65
CA LEU A 380 2.96 5.51 5.73
C LEU A 380 1.89 5.60 6.81
N ALA A 381 1.54 6.81 7.24
CA ALA A 381 0.48 7.01 8.22
C ALA A 381 -0.85 6.43 7.70
N SER A 382 -1.16 6.62 6.43
CA SER A 382 -2.37 6.06 5.81
C SER A 382 -2.33 4.53 5.77
N LEU A 383 -1.20 3.92 5.38
CA LEU A 383 -1.03 2.46 5.33
C LEU A 383 -1.12 1.82 6.72
N LEU A 384 -0.42 2.39 7.70
CA LEU A 384 -0.43 1.92 9.09
C LEU A 384 -1.81 2.09 9.74
N GLN A 385 -2.52 3.18 9.46
CA GLN A 385 -3.90 3.40 9.94
C GLN A 385 -4.89 2.39 9.37
N LEU A 386 -4.79 2.06 8.08
CA LEU A 386 -5.60 0.98 7.47
C LEU A 386 -5.34 -0.37 8.15
N GLN A 387 -4.13 -0.57 8.66
CA GLN A 387 -3.73 -1.76 9.41
C GLN A 387 -4.08 -1.68 10.92
N LYS A 388 -4.86 -0.67 11.33
CA LYS A 388 -5.32 -0.40 12.71
C LYS A 388 -4.22 0.09 13.68
N PHE A 389 -3.05 0.49 13.19
CA PHE A 389 -2.03 1.17 14.02
C PHE A 389 -2.40 2.63 14.26
N LYS A 390 -2.07 3.13 15.45
CA LYS A 390 -2.21 4.55 15.77
C LYS A 390 -0.89 5.24 15.45
N VAL A 391 -0.95 6.29 14.64
CA VAL A 391 0.25 6.96 14.11
C VAL A 391 0.31 8.40 14.61
N VAL A 392 1.50 8.81 15.04
CA VAL A 392 1.85 10.19 15.39
C VAL A 392 2.91 10.67 14.39
N ARG A 393 2.72 11.85 13.82
CA ARG A 393 3.65 12.45 12.86
C ARG A 393 4.31 13.68 13.46
N VAL A 394 5.59 13.87 13.18
CA VAL A 394 6.37 15.06 13.54
C VAL A 394 6.99 15.60 12.27
N GLU A 395 6.63 16.82 11.88
CA GLU A 395 7.17 17.49 10.70
C GLU A 395 7.39 18.98 11.00
N PRO A 396 8.61 19.52 10.75
CA PRO A 396 8.94 20.91 11.07
C PRO A 396 8.03 21.92 10.35
N ASP A 397 7.70 21.66 9.07
CA ASP A 397 6.81 22.48 8.25
C ASP A 397 5.37 21.92 8.15
N GLY A 398 4.99 21.04 9.09
CA GLY A 398 3.79 20.23 8.98
C GLY A 398 2.49 21.03 8.88
N THR A 399 1.76 20.86 7.78
CA THR A 399 0.36 21.30 7.69
C THR A 399 -0.58 20.23 8.26
N GLY A 400 -1.43 20.58 9.25
CA GLY A 400 -2.50 19.69 9.70
C GLY A 400 -2.29 19.03 11.07
N MET A 401 -2.36 17.69 11.12
CA MET A 401 -2.44 16.87 12.35
C MET A 401 -1.07 16.42 12.91
N ALA A 402 0.04 16.93 12.37
CA ALA A 402 1.39 16.62 12.81
C ALA A 402 1.85 17.55 13.94
N TYR A 403 2.75 17.06 14.78
CA TYR A 403 3.50 17.90 15.72
C TYR A 403 4.63 18.60 14.97
N THR A 404 4.96 19.83 15.35
CA THR A 404 6.05 20.58 14.69
C THR A 404 7.43 20.26 15.24
N GLN A 405 7.50 19.73 16.46
CA GLN A 405 8.75 19.45 17.17
C GLN A 405 8.69 18.09 17.84
N LEU A 406 9.83 17.39 17.84
CA LEU A 406 9.99 16.07 18.46
C LEU A 406 9.65 16.10 19.95
N ASP A 407 10.13 17.11 20.69
CA ASP A 407 9.87 17.27 22.12
C ASP A 407 8.37 17.33 22.46
N GLN A 408 7.57 17.96 21.59
CA GLN A 408 6.13 18.09 21.82
C GLN A 408 5.44 16.73 21.66
N ALA A 409 5.83 15.96 20.64
CA ALA A 409 5.34 14.61 20.43
C ALA A 409 5.77 13.68 21.55
N GLN A 410 7.03 13.76 22.00
CA GLN A 410 7.54 13.00 23.14
C GLN A 410 6.78 13.33 24.43
N ARG A 411 6.51 14.61 24.72
CA ARG A 411 5.68 15.03 25.86
C ARG A 411 4.27 14.44 25.79
N ALA A 412 3.67 14.41 24.60
CA ALA A 412 2.35 13.80 24.39
C ALA A 412 2.37 12.28 24.55
N LEU A 413 3.49 11.62 24.21
CA LEU A 413 3.68 10.18 24.33
C LEU A 413 4.06 9.72 25.75
N ARG A 414 4.37 10.62 26.71
CA ARG A 414 4.75 10.25 28.09
C ARG A 414 3.79 9.29 28.81
N ARG A 415 2.49 9.33 28.47
CA ARG A 415 1.44 8.46 29.07
C ARG A 415 1.01 7.31 28.16
N SER A 416 1.79 7.04 27.12
CA SER A 416 1.52 6.05 26.08
C SER A 416 2.82 5.28 25.80
N SER A 417 2.72 4.15 25.09
CA SER A 417 3.91 3.41 24.65
C SER A 417 4.18 3.69 23.17
N CYS A 418 5.45 3.93 22.85
CA CYS A 418 5.93 3.96 21.47
C CYS A 418 6.45 2.57 21.11
N GLN A 419 5.94 2.01 20.02
CA GLN A 419 6.28 0.67 19.56
C GLN A 419 7.31 0.68 18.44
N ALA A 420 7.20 1.66 17.55
CA ALA A 420 8.10 1.82 16.42
C ALA A 420 8.26 3.30 16.08
N VAL A 421 9.43 3.65 15.55
CA VAL A 421 9.78 4.99 15.11
C VAL A 421 10.34 4.92 13.70
N GLY A 422 9.76 5.69 12.78
CA GLY A 422 10.28 5.89 11.43
C GLY A 422 11.02 7.23 11.35
N VAL A 423 12.31 7.21 11.08
CA VAL A 423 13.13 8.42 10.87
C VAL A 423 13.35 8.58 9.36
N LEU A 424 12.65 9.55 8.77
CA LEU A 424 12.46 9.65 7.32
C LEU A 424 13.06 10.95 6.74
N GLY A 425 14.06 11.51 7.41
CA GLY A 425 14.71 12.75 7.00
C GLY A 425 15.60 12.59 5.78
N ALA A 426 16.11 13.73 5.29
CA ALA A 426 16.91 13.76 4.07
C ALA A 426 18.36 13.32 4.28
N ASP A 427 18.95 13.70 5.40
CA ASP A 427 20.33 13.41 5.76
C ASP A 427 20.41 12.11 6.59
N LEU A 428 21.32 11.21 6.22
CA LEU A 428 21.51 9.95 6.93
C LEU A 428 22.15 10.18 8.31
N VAL A 429 23.07 11.14 8.43
CA VAL A 429 23.79 11.36 9.70
C VAL A 429 22.83 11.87 10.77
N ASP A 430 22.02 12.88 10.44
CA ASP A 430 20.99 13.40 11.34
C ASP A 430 19.93 12.34 11.66
N ASN A 431 19.57 11.52 10.68
CA ASN A 431 18.63 10.42 10.89
C ASN A 431 19.17 9.37 11.87
N LEU A 432 20.45 9.02 11.77
CA LEU A 432 21.09 8.05 12.67
C LEU A 432 21.26 8.62 14.08
N ASP A 433 21.68 9.88 14.20
CA ASP A 433 21.81 10.57 15.48
C ASP A 433 20.47 10.57 16.23
N THR A 434 19.41 11.01 15.55
CA THR A 434 18.04 10.99 16.08
C THR A 434 17.58 9.57 16.44
N ALA A 435 17.92 8.56 15.62
CA ALA A 435 17.54 7.18 15.88
C ALA A 435 18.21 6.61 17.14
N LEU A 436 19.51 6.89 17.32
CA LEU A 436 20.28 6.45 18.49
C LEU A 436 19.78 7.13 19.78
N GLU A 437 19.53 8.44 19.75
CA GLU A 437 18.93 9.16 20.89
C GLU A 437 17.58 8.55 21.31
N LEU A 438 16.76 8.16 20.34
CA LEU A 438 15.46 7.54 20.60
C LEU A 438 15.59 6.10 21.08
N GLN A 439 16.61 5.37 20.63
CA GLN A 439 16.92 4.01 21.10
C GLN A 439 17.35 4.03 22.57
N GLU A 440 18.22 4.97 22.97
CA GLU A 440 18.62 5.15 24.37
C GLU A 440 17.41 5.44 25.27
N ARG A 441 16.45 6.23 24.77
CA ARG A 441 15.23 6.56 25.52
C ARG A 441 14.23 5.41 25.56
N TRP A 442 14.11 4.64 24.47
CA TRP A 442 13.16 3.53 24.31
C TRP A 442 13.90 2.26 23.85
N PRO A 443 14.55 1.52 24.76
CA PRO A 443 15.49 0.42 24.43
C PRO A 443 14.88 -0.83 23.78
N GLY A 444 13.60 -0.82 23.42
CA GLY A 444 12.93 -1.90 22.68
C GLY A 444 12.06 -1.40 21.53
N VAL A 445 12.25 -0.13 21.12
CA VAL A 445 11.50 0.46 20.01
C VAL A 445 12.09 -0.03 18.69
N ARG A 446 11.23 -0.44 17.75
CA ARG A 446 11.69 -0.77 16.40
C ARG A 446 11.98 0.51 15.64
N LEU A 447 13.18 0.62 15.07
CA LEU A 447 13.59 1.80 14.30
C LEU A 447 13.65 1.45 12.81
N ALA A 448 13.00 2.26 11.99
CA ALA A 448 13.18 2.23 10.54
C ALA A 448 13.76 3.58 10.09
N VAL A 449 14.97 3.54 9.57
CA VAL A 449 15.75 4.73 9.21
C VAL A 449 15.90 4.82 7.70
N GLN A 450 15.59 5.97 7.13
CA GLN A 450 15.77 6.23 5.70
C GLN A 450 17.24 6.61 5.39
N ALA A 451 17.83 5.96 4.40
CA ALA A 451 19.15 6.29 3.86
C ALA A 451 19.04 6.71 2.39
N GLN A 452 19.48 7.91 2.01
CA GLN A 452 19.40 8.36 0.62
C GLN A 452 20.62 7.98 -0.24
N SER A 453 21.72 7.56 0.39
CA SER A 453 22.96 7.17 -0.28
C SER A 453 23.06 5.65 -0.49
N LEU A 454 23.50 5.24 -1.69
CA LEU A 454 23.60 3.83 -2.09
C LEU A 454 24.78 3.08 -1.49
N ALA A 455 25.83 3.76 -1.07
CA ALA A 455 27.01 3.12 -0.50
C ALA A 455 26.75 2.59 0.93
N ASP A 456 25.78 3.16 1.63
CA ASP A 456 25.72 3.11 3.09
C ASP A 456 24.70 2.06 3.61
N GLY A 457 23.59 1.85 2.90
CA GLY A 457 22.45 1.05 3.43
C GLY A 457 22.77 -0.42 3.73
N ALA A 458 23.46 -1.13 2.84
CA ALA A 458 23.70 -2.56 2.99
C ALA A 458 24.75 -2.90 4.07
N LYS A 459 25.73 -2.02 4.30
CA LYS A 459 26.78 -2.21 5.31
C LYS A 459 26.30 -1.86 6.73
N LEU A 460 25.36 -0.91 6.84
CA LEU A 460 24.87 -0.41 8.13
C LEU A 460 23.79 -1.32 8.75
N SER A 461 22.96 -2.00 7.95
CA SER A 461 21.92 -2.91 8.49
C SER A 461 22.48 -4.09 9.28
N GLY A 462 23.73 -4.51 9.02
CA GLY A 462 24.40 -5.55 9.79
C GLY A 462 25.00 -5.07 11.12
N LEU A 463 25.13 -3.76 11.32
CA LEU A 463 25.77 -3.18 12.51
C LEU A 463 24.78 -2.92 13.65
N PHE A 464 23.48 -2.83 13.36
CA PHE A 464 22.44 -2.51 14.35
C PHE A 464 21.31 -3.54 14.29
N SER A 465 21.23 -4.43 15.29
CA SER A 465 20.23 -5.52 15.34
C SER A 465 18.78 -5.04 15.46
N ASP A 466 18.55 -3.87 16.08
CA ASP A 466 17.22 -3.33 16.39
C ASP A 466 16.77 -2.19 15.47
N MET A 467 17.59 -1.85 14.46
CA MET A 467 17.35 -0.74 13.53
C MET A 467 17.49 -1.20 12.08
N GLN A 468 16.44 -0.98 11.30
CA GLN A 468 16.44 -1.25 9.87
C GLN A 468 16.77 0.01 9.08
N VAL A 469 17.92 0.01 8.41
CA VAL A 469 18.31 1.09 7.49
C VAL A 469 17.84 0.74 6.08
N ILE A 470 16.93 1.56 5.54
CA ILE A 470 16.28 1.30 4.26
C ILE A 470 16.66 2.41 3.28
N ASN A 471 17.23 2.01 2.15
CA ASN A 471 17.45 2.91 1.02
C ASN A 471 16.27 2.83 0.03
N PRO A 472 15.40 3.86 -0.04
CA PRO A 472 14.24 3.85 -0.93
C PRO A 472 14.63 3.86 -2.41
N LEU A 473 15.78 4.42 -2.79
CA LEU A 473 16.21 4.47 -4.20
C LEU A 473 16.65 3.08 -4.67
N GLN A 474 17.35 2.32 -3.83
CA GLN A 474 17.74 0.94 -4.13
C GLN A 474 16.52 0.03 -4.24
N VAL A 475 15.59 0.12 -3.29
CA VAL A 475 14.37 -0.72 -3.31
C VAL A 475 13.46 -0.34 -4.46
N ALA A 476 13.35 0.95 -4.80
CA ALA A 476 12.55 1.40 -5.93
C ALA A 476 13.15 1.00 -7.29
N ALA A 477 14.46 0.75 -7.39
CA ALA A 477 15.11 0.42 -8.65
C ALA A 477 14.48 -0.79 -9.34
N ASP A 478 14.16 -1.86 -8.61
CA ASP A 478 13.51 -3.04 -9.17
C ASP A 478 12.12 -2.71 -9.75
N ALA A 479 11.36 -1.86 -9.07
CA ALA A 479 10.06 -1.40 -9.56
C ALA A 479 10.20 -0.51 -10.80
N VAL A 480 11.20 0.38 -10.82
CA VAL A 480 11.49 1.28 -11.94
C VAL A 480 11.94 0.48 -13.17
N VAL A 481 12.81 -0.51 -12.97
CA VAL A 481 13.28 -1.41 -14.03
C VAL A 481 12.13 -2.28 -14.54
N ALA A 482 11.35 -2.93 -13.67
CA ALA A 482 10.16 -3.66 -14.09
C ALA A 482 9.22 -2.76 -14.92
N THR A 483 9.01 -1.52 -14.45
CA THR A 483 8.18 -0.56 -15.18
C THR A 483 8.76 -0.27 -16.54
N ALA A 484 10.10 -0.13 -16.67
CA ALA A 484 10.79 0.06 -17.95
C ALA A 484 10.50 -1.08 -18.97
N PHE A 485 10.28 -2.29 -18.48
CA PHE A 485 9.87 -3.45 -19.27
C PHE A 485 8.36 -3.53 -19.54
N GLY A 486 7.58 -2.51 -19.16
CA GLY A 486 6.15 -2.43 -19.44
C GLY A 486 5.26 -2.74 -18.23
N GLU A 487 5.84 -3.13 -17.10
CA GLU A 487 5.08 -3.56 -15.93
C GLU A 487 4.44 -2.40 -15.18
N ARG A 488 3.26 -2.63 -14.58
CA ARG A 488 2.58 -1.62 -13.76
C ARG A 488 2.73 -1.94 -12.28
N VAL A 489 3.86 -1.50 -11.73
CA VAL A 489 4.18 -1.75 -10.31
C VAL A 489 3.43 -0.78 -9.40
N ARG A 490 2.64 -1.31 -8.46
CA ARG A 490 1.94 -0.55 -7.41
C ARG A 490 2.85 -0.16 -6.25
N GLY A 491 3.83 -1.00 -5.95
CA GLY A 491 4.74 -0.81 -4.83
C GLY A 491 5.58 -2.06 -4.58
N VAL A 492 6.53 -1.91 -3.66
CA VAL A 492 7.49 -2.94 -3.30
C VAL A 492 7.25 -3.39 -1.87
N LEU A 493 7.38 -4.69 -1.64
CA LEU A 493 7.43 -5.32 -0.33
C LEU A 493 8.81 -5.97 -0.18
N ARG A 494 9.37 -5.94 1.03
CA ARG A 494 10.59 -6.69 1.33
C ARG A 494 10.23 -7.83 2.26
N LEU A 495 10.60 -9.05 1.89
CA LEU A 495 10.41 -10.28 2.66
C LEU A 495 11.72 -11.05 2.70
N ALA A 496 12.25 -11.33 3.89
CA ALA A 496 13.52 -12.02 4.11
C ALA A 496 14.64 -11.57 3.13
N GLU A 497 14.88 -10.26 3.07
CA GLU A 497 15.83 -9.56 2.19
C GLU A 497 15.48 -9.48 0.69
N ASP A 498 14.52 -10.25 0.21
CA ASP A 498 14.07 -10.20 -1.19
C ASP A 498 13.02 -9.11 -1.40
N ASN A 499 13.15 -8.38 -2.51
CA ASN A 499 12.17 -7.40 -2.95
C ASN A 499 11.12 -8.09 -3.83
N LEU A 500 9.86 -8.07 -3.37
CA LEU A 500 8.70 -8.53 -4.13
C LEU A 500 7.90 -7.33 -4.62
N LEU A 501 7.57 -7.36 -5.91
CA LEU A 501 6.83 -6.33 -6.62
C LEU A 501 5.35 -6.70 -6.64
N LEU A 502 4.49 -5.75 -6.23
CA LEU A 502 3.06 -5.84 -6.42
C LEU A 502 2.71 -5.24 -7.78
N THR A 503 2.30 -6.07 -8.73
CA THR A 503 2.14 -5.68 -10.14
C THR A 503 0.72 -5.89 -10.64
N ASP A 504 0.22 -4.92 -11.39
CA ASP A 504 -1.08 -4.96 -12.06
C ASP A 504 -0.93 -5.39 -13.52
N TYR A 505 -1.54 -6.53 -13.86
CA TYR A 505 -1.71 -6.99 -15.22
C TYR A 505 -3.12 -6.70 -15.72
N ARG A 506 -3.21 -6.22 -16.96
CA ARG A 506 -4.44 -6.25 -17.74
C ARG A 506 -4.16 -7.13 -18.94
N ILE A 507 -4.81 -8.29 -19.00
CA ILE A 507 -4.51 -9.29 -20.02
C ILE A 507 -5.02 -8.79 -21.37
N GLU A 508 -4.12 -8.49 -22.29
CA GLU A 508 -4.44 -8.08 -23.66
C GLU A 508 -4.42 -9.29 -24.62
N PRO A 509 -5.17 -9.23 -25.74
CA PRO A 509 -5.11 -10.30 -26.74
C PRO A 509 -3.69 -10.43 -27.32
N GLY A 510 -3.07 -11.60 -27.13
CA GLY A 510 -1.69 -11.86 -27.58
C GLY A 510 -0.63 -11.84 -26.46
N ASP A 511 -1.01 -11.50 -25.23
CA ASP A 511 -0.09 -11.58 -24.08
C ASP A 511 0.36 -13.03 -23.81
N THR A 512 1.56 -13.17 -23.26
CA THR A 512 2.16 -14.46 -22.85
C THR A 512 1.37 -15.20 -21.77
N LEU A 513 0.45 -14.51 -21.08
CA LEU A 513 -0.41 -15.05 -20.03
C LEU A 513 -1.77 -15.57 -20.55
N VAL A 514 -2.16 -15.25 -21.79
CA VAL A 514 -3.47 -15.63 -22.33
C VAL A 514 -3.61 -17.15 -22.45
N GLY A 515 -4.74 -17.70 -21.98
CA GLY A 515 -5.03 -19.13 -22.07
C GLY A 515 -4.26 -19.99 -21.08
N LEU A 516 -3.36 -19.42 -20.27
CA LEU A 516 -2.69 -20.12 -19.18
C LEU A 516 -3.61 -20.22 -17.96
N SER A 517 -3.54 -21.36 -17.26
CA SER A 517 -4.13 -21.49 -15.93
C SER A 517 -3.28 -20.71 -14.92
N LEU A 518 -3.92 -20.21 -13.86
CA LEU A 518 -3.20 -19.55 -12.76
C LEU A 518 -2.14 -20.47 -12.13
N ALA A 519 -2.34 -21.78 -12.16
CA ALA A 519 -1.35 -22.77 -11.75
C ALA A 519 -0.11 -22.79 -12.66
N ALA A 520 -0.29 -22.62 -13.98
CA ALA A 520 0.81 -22.53 -14.93
C ALA A 520 1.53 -21.18 -14.81
N VAL A 521 0.78 -20.09 -14.60
CA VAL A 521 1.35 -18.77 -14.33
C VAL A 521 2.18 -18.79 -13.04
N SER A 522 1.67 -19.47 -12.02
CA SER A 522 2.41 -19.75 -10.80
C SER A 522 3.63 -20.61 -11.06
N GLY A 523 3.46 -21.91 -11.34
CA GLY A 523 4.56 -22.86 -11.40
C GLY A 523 5.54 -22.66 -12.56
N GLY A 524 5.13 -21.94 -13.61
CA GLY A 524 5.94 -21.71 -14.80
C GLY A 524 6.73 -20.41 -14.76
N TYR A 525 6.12 -19.31 -14.31
CA TYR A 525 6.78 -18.00 -14.23
C TYR A 525 7.20 -17.58 -12.82
N GLY A 526 6.67 -18.22 -11.77
CA GLY A 526 6.94 -17.82 -10.37
C GLY A 526 6.02 -16.72 -9.85
N LEU A 527 4.89 -16.43 -10.52
CA LEU A 527 3.97 -15.39 -10.06
C LEU A 527 3.04 -15.90 -8.95
N ILE A 528 2.76 -15.06 -7.96
CA ILE A 528 1.80 -15.33 -6.89
C ILE A 528 0.51 -14.53 -7.17
N PRO A 529 -0.55 -15.15 -7.71
CA PRO A 529 -1.79 -14.44 -8.02
C PRO A 529 -2.54 -14.07 -6.73
N LEU A 530 -2.75 -12.77 -6.53
CA LEU A 530 -3.42 -12.22 -5.34
C LEU A 530 -4.90 -11.95 -5.59
N GLN A 531 -5.23 -11.34 -6.74
CA GLN A 531 -6.60 -10.98 -7.12
C GLN A 531 -6.79 -11.15 -8.63
N VAL A 532 -7.94 -11.68 -9.04
CA VAL A 532 -8.38 -11.66 -10.45
C VAL A 532 -9.75 -11.00 -10.52
N THR A 533 -9.88 -10.02 -11.40
CA THR A 533 -11.15 -9.37 -11.72
C THR A 533 -11.52 -9.74 -13.16
N PRO A 534 -12.49 -10.66 -13.35
CA PRO A 534 -12.90 -11.06 -14.68
C PRO A 534 -13.50 -9.90 -15.47
N LEU A 535 -13.38 -9.95 -16.79
CA LEU A 535 -14.02 -8.95 -17.66
C LEU A 535 -15.51 -8.80 -17.34
N GLY A 536 -15.95 -7.56 -17.07
CA GLY A 536 -17.35 -7.23 -16.76
C GLY A 536 -17.76 -7.39 -15.29
N GLN A 537 -16.92 -7.97 -14.43
CA GLN A 537 -17.19 -8.04 -12.99
C GLN A 537 -16.59 -6.83 -12.26
N ARG A 538 -17.34 -6.27 -11.30
CA ARG A 538 -16.85 -5.16 -10.46
C ARG A 538 -16.11 -5.62 -9.21
N LYS A 539 -16.39 -6.82 -8.71
CA LYS A 539 -15.79 -7.34 -7.48
C LYS A 539 -14.63 -8.26 -7.81
N PRO A 540 -13.42 -8.01 -7.27
CA PRO A 540 -12.28 -8.90 -7.47
C PRO A 540 -12.48 -10.23 -6.74
N ILE A 541 -12.00 -11.32 -7.35
CA ILE A 541 -11.84 -12.63 -6.71
C ILE A 541 -10.48 -12.64 -6.03
N VAL A 542 -10.50 -12.68 -4.70
CA VAL A 542 -9.31 -12.66 -3.84
C VAL A 542 -8.80 -14.09 -3.65
N LEU A 543 -7.49 -14.29 -3.76
CA LEU A 543 -6.82 -15.61 -3.71
C LEU A 543 -7.56 -16.64 -4.61
N PRO A 544 -7.61 -16.39 -5.93
CA PRO A 544 -8.35 -17.22 -6.87
C PRO A 544 -7.86 -18.68 -6.86
N ASN A 545 -8.74 -19.59 -7.30
CA ASN A 545 -8.35 -20.98 -7.50
C ASN A 545 -7.33 -21.08 -8.65
N LEU A 546 -6.27 -21.85 -8.45
CA LEU A 546 -5.17 -22.01 -9.40
C LEU A 546 -5.61 -22.69 -10.71
N GLU A 547 -6.77 -23.37 -10.71
CA GLU A 547 -7.36 -23.97 -11.92
C GLU A 547 -7.91 -22.95 -12.92
N ARG A 548 -8.15 -21.70 -12.49
CA ARG A 548 -8.77 -20.69 -13.35
C ARG A 548 -7.86 -20.37 -14.54
N VAL A 549 -8.41 -20.39 -15.74
CA VAL A 549 -7.74 -19.95 -16.97
C VAL A 549 -7.94 -18.47 -17.19
N LEU A 550 -6.86 -17.75 -17.50
CA LEU A 550 -6.87 -16.33 -17.80
C LEU A 550 -7.45 -16.07 -19.19
N GLN A 551 -8.36 -15.10 -19.27
CA GLN A 551 -9.00 -14.68 -20.52
C GLN A 551 -8.58 -13.25 -20.89
N PRO A 552 -8.60 -12.89 -22.18
CA PRO A 552 -8.39 -11.51 -22.61
C PRO A 552 -9.38 -10.56 -21.92
N GLY A 553 -8.88 -9.46 -21.39
CA GLY A 553 -9.63 -8.45 -20.66
C GLY A 553 -9.71 -8.67 -19.14
N ASP A 554 -9.25 -9.81 -18.61
CA ASP A 554 -9.12 -10.02 -17.17
C ASP A 554 -8.09 -9.05 -16.58
N ALA A 555 -8.35 -8.55 -15.37
CA ALA A 555 -7.37 -7.79 -14.59
C ALA A 555 -6.82 -8.68 -13.47
N LEU A 556 -5.50 -8.86 -13.43
CA LEU A 556 -4.80 -9.73 -12.51
C LEU A 556 -3.85 -8.88 -11.66
N VAL A 557 -3.86 -9.06 -10.35
CA VAL A 557 -2.86 -8.49 -9.45
C VAL A 557 -1.99 -9.63 -8.94
N VAL A 558 -0.68 -9.53 -9.16
CA VAL A 558 0.30 -10.53 -8.72
C VAL A 558 1.31 -9.93 -7.75
N MET A 559 1.93 -10.82 -6.99
CA MET A 559 3.19 -10.57 -6.31
C MET A 559 4.25 -11.45 -6.97
N ALA A 560 5.39 -10.87 -7.30
CA ALA A 560 6.48 -11.59 -7.95
C ALA A 560 7.80 -10.86 -7.69
N ASP A 561 8.93 -11.55 -7.86
CA ASP A 561 10.22 -10.88 -7.94
C ASP A 561 10.44 -10.31 -9.35
N LEU A 562 11.52 -9.55 -9.52
CA LEU A 562 11.83 -8.92 -10.80
C LEU A 562 12.08 -9.96 -11.91
N GLN A 563 12.76 -11.07 -11.60
CA GLN A 563 13.12 -12.10 -12.58
C GLN A 563 11.88 -12.81 -13.14
N ALA A 564 10.89 -13.09 -12.30
CA ALA A 564 9.62 -13.66 -12.71
C ALA A 564 8.84 -12.75 -13.66
N LEU A 565 8.79 -11.43 -13.40
CA LEU A 565 8.13 -10.48 -14.31
C LEU A 565 8.83 -10.42 -15.68
N LEU A 566 10.17 -10.48 -15.69
CA LEU A 566 10.93 -10.50 -16.93
C LEU A 566 10.73 -11.79 -17.71
N ALA A 567 10.59 -12.91 -17.02
CA ALA A 567 10.28 -14.18 -17.67
C ALA A 567 8.92 -14.12 -18.38
N VAL A 568 7.94 -13.41 -17.82
CA VAL A 568 6.64 -13.16 -18.46
C VAL A 568 6.80 -12.33 -19.73
N GLU A 569 7.55 -11.22 -19.65
CA GLU A 569 7.80 -10.33 -20.81
C GLU A 569 8.57 -11.05 -21.93
N ASN A 570 9.51 -11.93 -21.57
CA ASN A 570 10.28 -12.72 -22.52
C ASN A 570 9.54 -13.98 -23.01
N GLY A 571 8.39 -14.32 -22.43
CA GLY A 571 7.65 -15.55 -22.72
C GLY A 571 8.39 -16.84 -22.35
N THR A 572 9.34 -16.78 -21.42
CA THR A 572 10.15 -17.92 -20.99
C THR A 572 9.43 -18.71 -19.90
N LEU A 573 8.46 -19.52 -20.29
CA LEU A 573 7.67 -20.36 -19.38
C LEU A 573 8.45 -21.65 -19.04
N ALA A 574 8.69 -21.91 -17.75
CA ALA A 574 9.30 -23.19 -17.33
C ALA A 574 8.34 -24.36 -17.61
N PRO A 575 8.80 -25.47 -18.24
CA PRO A 575 7.90 -26.56 -18.60
C PRO A 575 7.42 -27.35 -17.37
N PRO A 576 6.18 -27.87 -17.39
CA PRO A 576 5.68 -28.75 -16.33
C PRO A 576 6.51 -30.03 -16.21
N ARG A 577 6.87 -30.39 -14.97
CA ARG A 577 7.78 -31.50 -14.65
C ARG A 577 7.11 -32.74 -14.06
N TRP A 578 5.79 -32.74 -13.87
CA TRP A 578 5.07 -33.81 -13.18
C TRP A 578 4.03 -34.46 -14.08
N GLN A 579 3.73 -35.74 -13.90
CA GLN A 579 2.66 -36.46 -14.59
C GLN A 579 1.86 -37.27 -13.57
N LEU A 580 0.57 -37.43 -13.82
CA LEU A 580 -0.26 -38.34 -13.03
C LEU A 580 -0.22 -39.73 -13.65
N GLU A 581 0.18 -40.73 -12.87
CA GLU A 581 0.10 -42.15 -13.22
C GLU A 581 -1.17 -42.74 -12.61
N VAL A 582 -2.11 -43.13 -13.46
CA VAL A 582 -3.38 -43.76 -13.08
C VAL A 582 -3.21 -45.28 -13.20
N ARG A 583 -3.37 -45.99 -12.09
CA ARG A 583 -3.11 -47.44 -11.99
C ARG A 583 -4.38 -48.28 -12.05
N GLY A 584 -5.50 -47.73 -11.61
CA GLY A 584 -6.77 -48.44 -11.63
C GLY A 584 -7.94 -47.62 -11.06
N CYS A 585 -9.15 -48.12 -11.26
CA CYS A 585 -10.37 -47.58 -10.66
C CYS A 585 -11.00 -48.64 -9.76
N ARG A 586 -11.36 -48.27 -8.53
CA ARG A 586 -12.08 -49.17 -7.61
C ARG A 586 -13.50 -49.43 -8.09
N ARG A 587 -14.14 -50.51 -7.62
CA ARG A 587 -15.51 -50.89 -8.01
C ARG A 587 -16.57 -49.78 -7.83
N ASN A 588 -16.39 -48.87 -6.87
CA ASN A 588 -17.30 -47.74 -6.61
C ASN A 588 -16.79 -46.41 -7.22
N CYS A 589 -15.88 -46.46 -8.20
CA CYS A 589 -15.36 -45.28 -8.86
C CYS A 589 -16.46 -44.56 -9.65
N ASN A 590 -16.62 -43.26 -9.41
CA ASN A 590 -17.47 -42.42 -10.25
C ASN A 590 -16.69 -41.98 -11.50
N GLY A 591 -16.72 -42.82 -12.54
CA GLY A 591 -15.93 -42.61 -13.77
C GLY A 591 -16.23 -41.29 -14.47
N PHE A 592 -17.49 -40.84 -14.48
CA PHE A 592 -17.87 -39.58 -15.13
C PHE A 592 -17.31 -38.35 -14.38
N GLU A 593 -17.43 -38.31 -13.06
CA GLU A 593 -16.85 -37.21 -12.26
C GLU A 593 -15.32 -37.21 -12.35
N ALA A 594 -14.69 -38.38 -12.40
CA ALA A 594 -13.24 -38.50 -12.59
C ALA A 594 -12.80 -37.95 -13.97
N GLN A 595 -13.56 -38.24 -15.03
CA GLN A 595 -13.32 -37.67 -16.36
C GLN A 595 -13.48 -36.15 -16.35
N VAL A 596 -14.53 -35.61 -15.74
CA VAL A 596 -14.73 -34.15 -15.64
C VAL A 596 -13.59 -33.49 -14.88
N LEU A 597 -13.11 -34.11 -13.81
CA LEU A 597 -11.99 -33.60 -13.03
C LEU A 597 -10.68 -33.61 -13.83
N LEU A 598 -10.37 -34.72 -14.53
CA LEU A 598 -9.21 -34.84 -15.41
C LEU A 598 -9.26 -33.80 -16.54
N ALA A 599 -10.40 -33.67 -17.22
CA ALA A 599 -10.64 -32.71 -18.29
C ALA A 599 -10.35 -31.28 -17.83
N ARG A 600 -10.83 -30.92 -16.63
CA ARG A 600 -10.67 -29.59 -16.05
C ARG A 600 -9.21 -29.24 -15.74
N TYR A 601 -8.45 -30.16 -15.17
CA TYR A 601 -7.06 -29.93 -14.77
C TYR A 601 -6.05 -30.05 -15.93
N LEU A 602 -6.35 -30.90 -16.92
CA LEU A 602 -5.49 -31.11 -18.10
C LEU A 602 -5.86 -30.19 -19.28
N ALA A 603 -6.88 -29.35 -19.11
CA ALA A 603 -7.45 -28.49 -20.16
C ALA A 603 -7.75 -29.27 -21.46
N GLN A 604 -8.37 -30.45 -21.33
CA GLN A 604 -8.72 -31.36 -22.42
C GLN A 604 -10.22 -31.62 -22.45
N ALA A 605 -10.73 -32.07 -23.59
CA ALA A 605 -12.13 -32.47 -23.68
C ALA A 605 -12.40 -33.74 -22.85
N PRO A 606 -13.57 -33.88 -22.20
CA PRO A 606 -13.92 -35.08 -21.41
C PRO A 606 -13.76 -36.41 -22.16
N GLY A 607 -14.01 -36.41 -23.48
CA GLY A 607 -13.82 -37.60 -24.32
C GLY A 607 -12.36 -38.03 -24.52
N GLU A 608 -11.41 -37.08 -24.49
CA GLU A 608 -9.98 -37.36 -24.68
C GLU A 608 -9.32 -37.91 -23.42
N VAL A 609 -9.86 -37.56 -22.25
CA VAL A 609 -9.31 -37.99 -20.96
C VAL A 609 -9.83 -39.36 -20.50
N GLY A 610 -10.88 -39.89 -21.14
CA GLY A 610 -11.44 -41.20 -20.84
C GLY A 610 -10.39 -42.33 -20.93
N ARG A 611 -9.48 -42.24 -21.90
CA ARG A 611 -8.36 -43.18 -22.10
C ARG A 611 -7.46 -43.34 -20.87
N TYR A 612 -7.35 -42.30 -20.04
CA TYR A 612 -6.49 -42.37 -18.85
C TYR A 612 -7.10 -43.23 -17.74
N LEU A 613 -8.41 -43.46 -17.77
CA LEU A 613 -9.10 -44.34 -16.82
C LEU A 613 -9.18 -45.79 -17.32
N GLU A 614 -8.90 -46.03 -18.61
CA GLU A 614 -8.84 -47.35 -19.23
C GLU A 614 -7.51 -48.05 -18.89
N THR A 615 -7.47 -48.62 -17.69
CA THR A 615 -6.28 -49.24 -17.10
C THR A 615 -6.15 -50.75 -17.37
N ALA A 616 -7.03 -51.30 -18.22
CA ALA A 616 -7.04 -52.73 -18.55
C ALA A 616 -5.73 -53.22 -19.21
N ALA A 617 -5.00 -52.32 -19.88
CA ALA A 617 -3.72 -52.61 -20.54
C ALA A 617 -2.48 -52.23 -19.69
N GLY A 618 -2.66 -51.70 -18.48
CA GLY A 618 -1.59 -51.21 -17.61
C GLY A 618 -1.78 -49.76 -17.13
N PRO A 619 -0.85 -49.25 -16.30
CA PRO A 619 -0.92 -47.89 -15.78
C PRO A 619 -0.77 -46.85 -16.88
N GLN A 620 -1.67 -45.86 -16.90
CA GLN A 620 -1.70 -44.78 -17.88
C GLN A 620 -1.07 -43.51 -17.31
N ARG A 621 -0.34 -42.74 -18.12
CA ARG A 621 0.29 -41.47 -17.70
C ARG A 621 -0.31 -40.28 -18.42
N THR A 622 -0.67 -39.24 -17.67
CA THR A 622 -1.24 -38.00 -18.23
C THR A 622 -0.18 -37.16 -18.95
N LYS A 623 -0.63 -36.11 -19.65
CA LYS A 623 0.28 -35.04 -20.07
C LYS A 623 0.98 -34.42 -18.85
N PRO A 624 2.18 -33.83 -19.03
CA PRO A 624 2.85 -33.09 -17.98
C PRO A 624 1.96 -31.97 -17.40
N ILE A 625 1.98 -31.83 -16.08
CA ILE A 625 1.26 -30.86 -15.28
C ILE A 625 2.21 -30.24 -14.25
N TYR A 626 1.87 -29.05 -13.74
CA TYR A 626 2.56 -28.46 -12.60
C TYR A 626 2.20 -29.19 -11.30
N GLN A 627 3.08 -29.12 -10.31
CA GLN A 627 2.96 -29.93 -9.10
C GLN A 627 1.71 -29.60 -8.27
N ALA A 628 1.45 -28.32 -8.00
CA ALA A 628 0.30 -27.88 -7.19
C ALA A 628 -1.05 -28.37 -7.75
N PRO A 629 -1.37 -28.14 -9.04
CA PRO A 629 -2.59 -28.69 -9.62
C PRO A 629 -2.54 -30.23 -9.73
N GLY A 630 -1.38 -30.83 -9.95
CA GLY A 630 -1.21 -32.29 -9.96
C GLY A 630 -1.58 -32.95 -8.63
N ARG A 631 -1.13 -32.39 -7.50
CA ARG A 631 -1.48 -32.86 -6.14
C ARG A 631 -2.98 -32.67 -5.84
N LEU A 632 -3.56 -31.54 -6.21
CA LEU A 632 -5.01 -31.32 -6.05
C LEU A 632 -5.84 -32.32 -6.88
N LEU A 633 -5.40 -32.59 -8.11
CA LEU A 633 -6.00 -33.59 -8.99
C LEU A 633 -5.89 -35.00 -8.40
N GLN A 634 -4.71 -35.39 -7.91
CA GLN A 634 -4.49 -36.67 -7.24
C GLN A 634 -5.41 -36.84 -6.03
N GLN A 635 -5.51 -35.82 -5.17
CA GLN A 635 -6.40 -35.86 -4.00
C GLN A 635 -7.87 -35.98 -4.40
N GLY A 636 -8.30 -35.25 -5.43
CA GLY A 636 -9.67 -35.31 -5.94
C GLY A 636 -10.01 -36.68 -6.53
N LEU A 637 -9.13 -37.24 -7.37
CA LEU A 637 -9.31 -38.56 -7.97
C LEU A 637 -9.28 -39.69 -6.94
N THR A 638 -8.37 -39.61 -5.96
CA THR A 638 -8.32 -40.58 -4.85
C THR A 638 -9.63 -40.61 -4.06
N ARG A 639 -10.25 -39.43 -3.83
CA ARG A 639 -11.58 -39.34 -3.17
C ARG A 639 -12.70 -39.95 -4.02
N LEU A 640 -12.57 -39.91 -5.34
CA LEU A 640 -13.51 -40.53 -6.28
C LEU A 640 -13.25 -42.03 -6.49
N GLY A 641 -12.27 -42.62 -5.80
CA GLY A 641 -11.96 -44.06 -5.87
C GLY A 641 -11.02 -44.45 -7.01
N VAL A 642 -10.30 -43.50 -7.60
CA VAL A 642 -9.26 -43.74 -8.62
C VAL A 642 -7.90 -43.87 -7.94
N GLU A 643 -7.18 -44.94 -8.24
CA GLU A 643 -5.83 -45.19 -7.73
C GLU A 643 -4.80 -44.52 -8.63
N CYS A 644 -4.21 -43.43 -8.13
CA CYS A 644 -3.27 -42.63 -8.88
C CYS A 644 -2.13 -42.09 -8.01
N SER A 645 -0.97 -41.86 -8.63
CA SER A 645 0.20 -41.25 -8.01
C SER A 645 0.80 -40.18 -8.92
N LEU A 646 1.24 -39.08 -8.35
CA LEU A 646 2.01 -38.07 -9.07
C LEU A 646 3.47 -38.56 -9.18
N VAL A 647 4.03 -38.54 -10.39
CA VAL A 647 5.38 -39.02 -10.68
C VAL A 647 6.12 -37.95 -11.50
N ALA A 648 7.43 -37.83 -11.32
CA ALA A 648 8.24 -36.95 -12.17
C ALA A 648 8.11 -37.38 -13.64
N ALA A 649 7.85 -36.42 -14.53
CA ALA A 649 7.86 -36.65 -15.95
C ALA A 649 9.28 -37.05 -16.37
N ALA A 650 9.42 -38.16 -17.10
CA ALA A 650 10.71 -38.51 -17.68
C ALA A 650 11.16 -37.35 -18.56
N GLN A 651 12.30 -36.74 -18.24
CA GLN A 651 12.89 -35.68 -19.05
C GLN A 651 13.14 -36.29 -20.43
N THR A 652 12.34 -35.90 -21.42
CA THR A 652 12.68 -36.19 -22.80
C THR A 652 13.90 -35.32 -23.07
N PRO A 653 15.09 -35.89 -23.39
CA PRO A 653 16.21 -35.06 -23.79
C PRO A 653 15.75 -34.20 -24.97
N ALA A 654 15.92 -32.89 -24.81
CA ALA A 654 15.49 -31.88 -25.78
C ALA A 654 16.23 -32.03 -27.12
#